data_AF-A0A367KUL0-F1
#
_entry.id   AF-A0A367KUL0-F1
#
_cell.length_a   1.000
_cell.length_b   1.000
_cell.length_c   1.000
_cell.angle_alpha   90.00
_cell.angle_beta   90.00
_cell.angle_gamma   90.00
#
_symmetry.space_group_name_H-M   'P 1'
#
loop_
_entity.id
_entity.type
_entity.pdbx_description
1 polymer ?
#
loop_
_entity_poly.entity_id
_entity_poly.type
_entity_poly.pdbx_seq_one_letter_code
_entity_poly.pdbx_strand_id
1 'polypeptide(L)'
;MMFSVRSRKTSDKQEKDPFIQDEYEKYEKKAYPYTKEGSWIDKLHDQFRLLLLTSLSFYLRIMKLGFPPYITEAELETTRQVNWYMASKFFIGKFPPLVGLVASGLTRIVGYYGTEDLLYAGQPFVEFPVIALRRMSALLGTLLIPLCYITLRNLNHSRSTATLAAALLIFENGMVTQSRYATTEIYVLFFSALATCSWTFMHKYAQESQHSLRMAYWQIMTGLAMGCALSSKWTGGLTFPVIWASIGIEAWNKMCEKQNQVKTVLRQVCTFAITVGLLPLGVYLALFHFHFSLIPKGGDHDLLLSSKLRYSLEGNAFEASQPDIVFGSQIVIKHEGTVGGYIHSHKKRFSAGSTQQEVTLYPYVDLNNIWTVHKTNELWNGTQPFELIHNKDQIRLEHFASTRKLHSHDVRPQLTNKKEHNEVTAYGDRLIQDPHDYWILHILDEEGYPSKDKNLTWKPLEQRFRLQHIRGCVLISHNVHYAPPTGENHQEVTCMVSANPKLSNWIVESSFHEYLEHVTPVEFGKMTFLEKLKQVHALMLDYPNIVYDRLKSGGKSEGAIVLANYRNEAPSKWFLKRATMRLWGEMAGHAVYMVLNPIVQRIMLAMMATYVGFLSLHAFLVKRQMKLPYALSWLYASGMDVVVHDYYTKSVVFYFSGLLIQFSCLKFFPSHMVSMPDILGAVYYGLGLTSVILEACTCRLPSFWRRTCLYGLVFLSVIQFSHLSHLSYGGKPWFQNECEQADLDIDCLSFPPHPTELQELILHNGNSTTMTVYVDLVATTQAFKYNLGQEAEADKHIAILKQASFLKEAQQATGMYRFHRVVQTPVMSPEEAGKWAKDVLEGANQRQAEVALKLAEQERLKQQEKQT
;
A
#
# COMPACT_ATOMS: atom_id res chain seq x y z
N MET A 1 -28.40 16.30 -25.74
CA MET A 1 -29.63 16.78 -26.42
C MET A 1 -29.42 18.21 -26.85
N MET A 2 -29.64 18.48 -28.13
CA MET A 2 -29.51 19.78 -28.82
C MET A 2 -30.45 20.83 -28.25
N PHE A 3 -30.02 22.09 -28.20
CA PHE A 3 -30.88 23.24 -28.46
C PHE A 3 -30.12 24.30 -29.26
N SER A 4 -30.52 24.41 -30.53
CA SER A 4 -30.16 25.47 -31.47
C SER A 4 -31.02 26.69 -31.19
N VAL A 5 -30.42 27.87 -31.04
CA VAL A 5 -31.13 29.16 -31.20
C VAL A 5 -30.39 29.95 -32.28
N ARG A 6 -31.03 30.01 -33.44
CA ARG A 6 -30.61 30.74 -34.64
C ARG A 6 -30.82 32.24 -34.38
N SER A 7 -29.74 33.02 -34.27
CA SER A 7 -29.85 34.48 -34.18
C SER A 7 -29.94 35.11 -35.58
N ARG A 8 -30.97 35.93 -35.78
CA ARG A 8 -31.20 36.75 -36.97
C ARG A 8 -30.09 37.80 -37.07
N LYS A 9 -29.48 37.93 -38.25
CA LYS A 9 -28.66 39.09 -38.64
C LYS A 9 -29.55 40.35 -38.64
N THR A 10 -29.17 41.35 -37.86
CA THR A 10 -29.46 42.76 -38.14
C THR A 10 -28.13 43.47 -38.19
N SER A 11 -27.70 43.84 -39.39
CA SER A 11 -26.73 44.91 -39.57
C SER A 11 -27.42 46.22 -39.18
N ASP A 12 -26.83 46.97 -38.26
CA ASP A 12 -26.74 48.41 -38.45
C ASP A 12 -25.69 49.01 -37.52
N LYS A 13 -25.03 50.03 -38.07
CA LYS A 13 -23.97 50.84 -37.46
C LYS A 13 -24.38 51.28 -36.04
N GLN A 14 -23.56 50.96 -35.05
CA GLN A 14 -23.63 51.62 -33.75
C GLN A 14 -22.47 52.61 -33.63
N GLU A 15 -22.83 53.89 -33.66
CA GLU A 15 -22.07 55.00 -33.10
C GLU A 15 -21.51 54.63 -31.73
N LYS A 16 -20.25 54.96 -31.51
CA LYS A 16 -19.59 54.85 -30.20
C LYS A 16 -20.16 55.93 -29.29
N ASP A 17 -21.00 55.52 -28.35
CA ASP A 17 -21.55 56.39 -27.31
C ASP A 17 -20.45 56.73 -26.28
N PRO A 18 -20.02 58.01 -26.15
CA PRO A 18 -18.93 58.41 -25.26
C PRO A 18 -19.25 58.23 -23.77
N PHE A 19 -20.53 58.10 -23.41
CA PHE A 19 -20.96 58.03 -22.01
C PHE A 19 -20.78 56.64 -21.37
N ILE A 20 -20.59 55.58 -22.17
CA ILE A 20 -20.38 54.22 -21.64
C ILE A 20 -18.91 54.01 -21.24
N GLN A 21 -17.97 54.71 -21.88
CA GLN A 21 -16.54 54.51 -21.65
C GLN A 21 -16.05 55.15 -20.34
N ASP A 22 -16.59 56.33 -20.00
CA ASP A 22 -16.26 57.03 -18.75
C ASP A 22 -16.86 56.33 -17.50
N GLU A 23 -18.01 55.68 -17.61
CA GLU A 23 -18.52 54.86 -16.51
C GLU A 23 -17.72 53.56 -16.37
N TYR A 24 -17.43 52.83 -17.46
CA TYR A 24 -16.62 51.61 -17.38
C TYR A 24 -15.21 51.84 -16.81
N GLU A 25 -14.50 52.91 -17.20
CA GLU A 25 -13.19 53.25 -16.61
C GLU A 25 -13.27 53.71 -15.14
N LYS A 26 -14.37 54.34 -14.74
CA LYS A 26 -14.61 54.77 -13.36
C LYS A 26 -15.04 53.61 -12.45
N TYR A 27 -15.68 52.57 -13.02
CA TYR A 27 -15.98 51.29 -12.36
C TYR A 27 -14.72 50.41 -12.22
N GLU A 28 -13.84 50.33 -13.22
CA GLU A 28 -12.56 49.61 -13.12
C GLU A 28 -11.65 50.17 -12.02
N LYS A 29 -11.60 51.51 -11.88
CA LYS A 29 -10.78 52.19 -10.85
C LYS A 29 -11.31 52.07 -9.42
N LYS A 30 -12.57 51.66 -9.20
CA LYS A 30 -13.16 51.45 -7.86
C LYS A 30 -13.29 49.99 -7.43
N ALA A 31 -13.18 49.02 -8.36
CA ALA A 31 -13.52 47.62 -8.11
C ALA A 31 -12.41 46.74 -7.49
N TYR A 32 -11.25 47.30 -7.12
CA TYR A 32 -10.20 46.58 -6.37
C TYR A 32 -9.95 47.20 -4.99
N PRO A 33 -10.77 46.92 -3.94
CA PRO A 33 -10.50 47.47 -2.62
C PRO A 33 -9.38 46.73 -1.86
N TYR A 34 -8.89 45.58 -2.35
CA TYR A 34 -7.95 44.74 -1.59
C TYR A 34 -6.57 44.51 -2.21
N THR A 35 -6.29 45.10 -3.38
CA THR A 35 -5.01 44.96 -4.09
C THR A 35 -4.54 46.25 -4.76
N LYS A 36 -4.69 47.41 -4.10
CA LYS A 36 -3.56 48.35 -4.16
C LYS A 36 -2.47 47.69 -3.34
N GLU A 37 -1.28 47.53 -3.92
CA GLU A 37 -0.09 47.13 -3.17
C GLU A 37 -0.09 47.91 -1.85
N GLY A 38 -0.38 47.19 -0.76
CA GLY A 38 -0.53 47.83 0.52
C GLY A 38 0.74 48.58 0.88
N SER A 39 0.61 49.66 1.64
CA SER A 39 1.78 50.37 2.17
C SER A 39 2.70 49.36 2.88
N TRP A 40 3.97 49.70 3.13
CA TRP A 40 4.90 48.75 3.77
C TRP A 40 4.30 48.11 5.06
N ILE A 41 3.43 48.85 5.75
CA ILE A 41 2.67 48.43 6.94
C ILE A 41 1.79 47.20 6.67
N ASP A 42 1.14 47.12 5.51
CA ASP A 42 0.28 46.00 5.12
C ASP A 42 1.09 44.71 4.90
N LYS A 43 2.29 44.81 4.32
CA LYS A 43 3.22 43.69 4.17
C LYS A 43 3.74 43.23 5.53
N LEU A 44 4.07 44.16 6.42
CA LEU A 44 4.46 43.84 7.81
C LEU A 44 3.36 43.11 8.57
N HIS A 45 2.09 43.50 8.41
CA HIS A 45 0.98 42.81 9.05
C HIS A 45 0.82 41.35 8.60
N ASP A 46 1.01 41.08 7.31
CA ASP A 46 0.95 39.70 6.79
C ASP A 46 2.16 38.89 7.27
N GLN A 47 3.37 39.47 7.26
CA GLN A 47 4.58 38.85 7.80
C GLN A 47 4.48 38.54 9.30
N PHE A 48 3.98 39.49 10.09
CA PHE A 48 3.81 39.32 11.53
C PHE A 48 2.83 38.19 11.86
N ARG A 49 1.69 38.13 11.15
CA ARG A 49 0.71 37.04 11.33
C ARG A 49 1.30 35.69 10.93
N LEU A 50 2.00 35.62 9.80
CA LEU A 50 2.68 34.41 9.37
C LEU A 50 3.70 33.93 10.39
N LEU A 51 4.53 34.82 10.91
CA LEU A 51 5.52 34.51 11.94
C LEU A 51 4.85 34.00 13.21
N LEU A 52 3.82 34.70 13.70
CA LEU A 52 3.08 34.32 14.90
C LEU A 52 2.42 32.94 14.76
N LEU A 53 1.69 32.71 13.67
CA LEU A 53 0.99 31.45 13.40
C LEU A 53 1.97 30.29 13.21
N THR A 54 3.09 30.52 12.50
CA THR A 54 4.12 29.50 12.27
C THR A 54 4.84 29.16 13.57
N SER A 55 5.19 30.15 14.40
CA SER A 55 5.83 29.92 15.70
C SER A 55 4.91 29.18 16.67
N LEU A 56 3.62 29.54 16.74
CA LEU A 56 2.63 28.83 17.55
C LEU A 56 2.45 27.38 17.08
N SER A 57 2.37 27.19 15.76
CA SER A 57 2.31 25.88 15.11
C SER A 57 3.51 25.00 15.42
N PHE A 58 4.72 25.58 15.35
CA PHE A 58 5.98 24.92 15.67
C PHE A 58 6.04 24.46 17.12
N TYR A 59 5.66 25.35 18.05
CA TYR A 59 5.58 25.03 19.47
C TYR A 59 4.68 23.82 19.72
N LEU A 60 3.43 23.86 19.26
CA LEU A 60 2.47 22.76 19.48
C LEU A 60 2.92 21.43 18.86
N ARG A 61 3.62 21.45 17.73
CA ARG A 61 4.09 20.21 17.08
C ARG A 61 5.34 19.60 17.71
N ILE A 62 6.18 20.39 18.37
CA ILE A 62 7.42 19.91 19.02
C ILE A 62 7.21 19.59 20.50
N MET A 63 6.15 20.10 21.12
CA MET A 63 5.80 19.75 22.50
C MET A 63 5.77 18.23 22.70
N LYS A 64 6.55 17.78 23.70
CA LYS A 64 6.69 16.37 24.10
C LYS A 64 6.98 15.42 22.93
N LEU A 65 7.78 15.82 21.93
CA LEU A 65 8.05 14.99 20.74
C LEU A 65 8.74 13.65 21.05
N GLY A 66 9.53 13.60 22.12
CA GLY A 66 10.20 12.38 22.60
C GLY A 66 9.25 11.36 23.25
N PHE A 67 7.99 11.72 23.50
CA PHE A 67 7.00 10.81 24.10
C PHE A 67 5.97 10.34 23.04
N PRO A 68 5.67 9.02 22.97
CA PRO A 68 6.31 7.91 23.68
C PRO A 68 7.75 7.67 23.18
N PRO A 69 8.66 7.14 24.01
CA PRO A 69 10.06 6.89 23.64
C PRO A 69 10.25 5.69 22.71
N TYR A 70 9.17 4.98 22.37
CA TYR A 70 9.19 3.82 21.51
C TYR A 70 8.74 4.14 20.08
N ILE A 71 9.04 3.23 19.16
CA ILE A 71 8.54 3.27 17.79
C ILE A 71 7.10 2.80 17.78
N THR A 72 6.23 3.64 17.23
CA THR A 72 4.80 3.32 17.06
C THR A 72 4.57 2.44 15.83
N GLU A 73 3.41 1.79 15.73
CA GLU A 73 3.07 0.96 14.56
C GLU A 73 3.10 1.76 13.24
N ALA A 74 2.71 3.03 13.30
CA ALA A 74 2.71 3.93 12.16
C ALA A 74 4.14 4.31 11.69
N GLU A 75 5.14 4.21 12.57
CA GLU A 75 6.54 4.56 12.29
C GLU A 75 7.39 3.34 11.88
N LEU A 76 6.95 2.13 12.22
CA LEU A 76 7.69 0.89 12.03
C LEU A 76 8.09 0.64 10.56
N GLU A 77 7.19 0.92 9.61
CA GLU A 77 7.46 0.76 8.18
C GLU A 77 8.58 1.71 7.73
N THR A 78 8.50 3.00 8.08
CA THR A 78 9.53 4.00 7.75
C THR A 78 10.88 3.60 8.34
N THR A 79 10.90 3.13 9.59
CA THR A 79 12.11 2.65 10.28
C THR A 79 12.74 1.45 9.57
N ARG A 80 11.95 0.46 9.15
CA ARG A 80 12.47 -0.70 8.40
C ARG A 80 13.08 -0.29 7.06
N GLN A 81 12.43 0.63 6.36
CA GLN A 81 12.96 1.19 5.11
C GLN A 81 14.32 1.84 5.32
N VAL A 82 14.49 2.62 6.40
CA VAL A 82 15.80 3.20 6.75
C VAL A 82 16.88 2.12 6.85
N ASN A 83 16.63 1.05 7.60
CA ASN A 83 17.60 -0.03 7.76
C ASN A 83 17.90 -0.74 6.44
N TRP A 84 16.89 -1.01 5.63
CA TRP A 84 17.09 -1.65 4.32
C TRP A 84 17.91 -0.77 3.37
N TYR A 85 17.68 0.54 3.33
CA TYR A 85 18.50 1.46 2.55
C TYR A 85 19.95 1.53 3.07
N MET A 86 20.16 1.57 4.39
CA MET A 86 21.50 1.57 4.98
C MET A 86 22.27 0.29 4.67
N ALA A 87 21.58 -0.85 4.65
CA ALA A 87 22.14 -2.15 4.28
C ALA A 87 22.24 -2.35 2.75
N SER A 88 21.71 -1.42 1.95
CA SER A 88 21.55 -1.55 0.49
C SER A 88 20.80 -2.81 0.05
N LYS A 89 19.89 -3.30 0.89
CA LYS A 89 19.09 -4.51 0.67
C LYS A 89 17.82 -4.18 -0.11
N PHE A 90 17.51 -5.01 -1.11
CA PHE A 90 16.28 -4.89 -1.85
C PHE A 90 15.06 -5.17 -0.97
N PHE A 91 14.06 -4.31 -1.08
CA PHE A 91 12.79 -4.47 -0.39
C PHE A 91 11.65 -3.97 -1.26
N ILE A 92 10.44 -4.40 -0.90
CA ILE A 92 9.19 -3.95 -1.51
C ILE A 92 8.54 -3.10 -0.43
N GLY A 93 8.41 -1.80 -0.67
CA GLY A 93 7.76 -0.89 0.28
C GLY A 93 6.24 -0.92 0.14
N LYS A 94 5.51 -0.72 1.23
CA LYS A 94 4.04 -0.52 1.18
C LYS A 94 3.66 0.70 0.33
N PHE A 95 4.51 1.72 0.32
CA PHE A 95 4.30 3.00 -0.35
C PHE A 95 5.49 3.37 -1.24
N PRO A 96 5.33 4.30 -2.19
CA PRO A 96 6.42 4.83 -3.00
C PRO A 96 7.59 5.40 -2.16
N PRO A 97 8.80 5.48 -2.75
CA PRO A 97 10.04 5.51 -1.98
C PRO A 97 10.42 6.86 -1.34
N LEU A 98 9.75 7.98 -1.64
CA LEU A 98 10.23 9.30 -1.25
C LEU A 98 10.40 9.45 0.26
N VAL A 99 9.44 8.98 1.05
CA VAL A 99 9.49 9.10 2.52
C VAL A 99 10.66 8.29 3.08
N GLY A 100 10.84 7.05 2.62
CA GLY A 100 11.97 6.22 3.02
C GLY A 100 13.33 6.81 2.61
N LEU A 101 13.43 7.41 1.43
CA LEU A 101 14.65 8.08 0.96
C LEU A 101 14.99 9.31 1.83
N VAL A 102 14.00 10.16 2.13
CA VAL A 102 14.19 11.34 2.99
C VAL A 102 14.54 10.92 4.42
N ALA A 103 13.85 9.92 4.96
CA ALA A 103 14.13 9.37 6.29
C ALA A 103 15.56 8.83 6.37
N SER A 104 15.99 8.03 5.37
CA SER A 104 17.33 7.44 5.32
C SER A 104 18.42 8.50 5.19
N GLY A 105 18.21 9.51 4.35
CA GLY A 105 19.12 10.65 4.23
C GLY A 105 19.25 11.41 5.55
N LEU A 106 18.14 11.65 6.24
CA LEU A 106 18.14 12.35 7.53
C LEU A 106 18.83 11.55 8.63
N THR A 107 18.55 10.25 8.75
CA THR A 107 19.22 9.39 9.74
C THR A 107 20.71 9.29 9.47
N ARG A 108 21.12 9.28 8.20
CA ARG A 108 22.54 9.29 7.81
C ARG A 108 23.24 10.59 8.23
N ILE A 109 22.60 11.74 8.06
CA ILE A 109 23.13 13.05 8.50
C ILE A 109 23.31 13.08 10.03
N VAL A 110 22.41 12.42 10.78
CA VAL A 110 22.49 12.31 12.24
C VAL A 110 23.56 11.31 12.71
N GLY A 111 24.13 10.50 11.80
CA GLY A 111 25.20 9.56 12.10
C GLY A 111 24.74 8.13 12.36
N TYR A 112 23.53 7.75 11.94
CA TYR A 112 23.04 6.37 12.01
C TYR A 112 23.33 5.60 10.71
N TYR A 113 23.85 4.38 10.84
CA TYR A 113 24.32 3.55 9.73
C TYR A 113 23.63 2.16 9.65
N GLY A 114 22.46 1.99 10.26
CA GLY A 114 21.73 0.71 10.23
C GLY A 114 22.26 -0.33 11.22
N THR A 115 22.69 0.10 12.39
CA THR A 115 23.33 -0.73 13.43
C THR A 115 22.35 -1.58 14.24
N GLU A 116 21.10 -1.13 14.37
CA GLU A 116 20.05 -1.78 15.18
C GLU A 116 18.85 -2.19 14.32
N ASP A 117 18.45 -3.45 14.40
CA ASP A 117 17.26 -3.96 13.70
C ASP A 117 15.98 -3.84 14.53
N LEU A 118 15.01 -3.11 13.99
CA LEU A 118 13.76 -2.77 14.68
C LEU A 118 12.60 -3.53 14.05
N LEU A 119 12.11 -4.52 14.80
CA LEU A 119 11.20 -5.54 14.31
C LEU A 119 9.75 -5.28 14.64
N TYR A 120 9.46 -4.70 15.80
CA TYR A 120 8.10 -4.55 16.27
C TYR A 120 7.86 -3.21 16.97
N ALA A 121 6.61 -2.79 17.00
CA ALA A 121 6.21 -1.57 17.68
C ALA A 121 6.35 -1.74 19.21
N GLY A 122 6.92 -0.75 19.88
CA GLY A 122 7.23 -0.84 21.32
C GLY A 122 8.60 -1.45 21.65
N GLN A 123 9.41 -1.86 20.65
CA GLN A 123 10.76 -2.38 20.91
C GLN A 123 11.66 -1.26 21.52
N PRO A 124 12.40 -1.54 22.60
CA PRO A 124 13.42 -0.62 23.10
C PRO A 124 14.61 -0.56 22.14
N PHE A 125 15.16 0.64 21.93
CA PHE A 125 16.30 0.92 21.05
C PHE A 125 17.20 1.99 21.66
N VAL A 126 18.48 2.01 21.29
CA VAL A 126 19.47 2.93 21.86
C VAL A 126 19.97 3.91 20.81
N GLU A 127 20.34 3.41 19.63
CA GLU A 127 21.03 4.20 18.61
C GLU A 127 20.09 4.82 17.57
N PHE A 128 18.92 4.22 17.33
CA PHE A 128 18.04 4.67 16.26
C PHE A 128 17.48 6.10 16.50
N PRO A 129 17.72 7.06 15.59
CA PRO A 129 17.39 8.47 15.82
C PRO A 129 15.92 8.80 15.51
N VAL A 130 14.96 8.18 16.22
CA VAL A 130 13.51 8.39 16.00
C VAL A 130 13.11 9.86 16.11
N ILE A 131 13.73 10.60 17.04
CA ILE A 131 13.42 12.00 17.30
C ILE A 131 13.74 12.86 16.07
N ALA A 132 14.78 12.52 15.29
CA ALA A 132 15.11 13.23 14.07
C ALA A 132 13.99 13.09 13.03
N LEU A 133 13.47 11.88 12.84
CA LEU A 133 12.35 11.62 11.93
C LEU A 133 11.07 12.34 12.35
N ARG A 134 10.77 12.34 13.66
CA ARG A 134 9.65 13.11 14.23
C ARG A 134 9.82 14.62 14.06
N ARG A 135 11.05 15.15 14.19
CA ARG A 135 11.33 16.58 13.96
C ARG A 135 11.10 16.99 12.51
N MET A 136 11.46 16.14 11.55
CA MET A 136 11.16 16.38 10.14
C MET A 136 9.65 16.44 9.89
N SER A 137 8.91 15.49 10.46
CA SER A 137 7.44 15.45 10.35
C SER A 137 6.80 16.70 10.98
N ALA A 138 7.30 17.12 12.14
CA ALA A 138 6.85 18.33 12.82
C ALA A 138 7.13 19.57 11.98
N LEU A 139 8.32 19.67 11.36
CA LEU A 139 8.69 20.76 10.46
C LEU A 139 7.74 20.85 9.25
N LEU A 140 7.48 19.73 8.58
CA LEU A 140 6.55 19.68 7.44
C LEU A 140 5.12 20.10 7.85
N GLY A 141 4.65 19.62 9.01
CA GLY A 141 3.37 20.05 9.56
C GLY A 141 3.33 21.52 9.96
N THR A 142 4.44 22.09 10.42
CA THR A 142 4.55 23.52 10.71
C THR A 142 4.47 24.35 9.43
N LEU A 143 5.19 23.94 8.37
CA LEU A 143 5.21 24.63 7.08
C LEU A 143 3.87 24.56 6.32
N LEU A 144 2.98 23.63 6.69
CA LEU A 144 1.63 23.59 6.14
C LEU A 144 0.80 24.85 6.47
N ILE A 145 1.04 25.45 7.65
CA ILE A 145 0.31 26.62 8.13
C ILE A 145 0.55 27.87 7.25
N PRO A 146 1.80 28.29 6.98
CA PRO A 146 2.04 29.40 6.07
C PRO A 146 1.56 29.09 4.65
N LEU A 147 1.64 27.85 4.17
CA LEU A 147 1.07 27.47 2.87
C LEU A 147 -0.44 27.69 2.82
N CYS A 148 -1.20 27.28 3.84
CA CYS A 148 -2.63 27.54 3.96
C CYS A 148 -2.95 29.05 3.93
N TYR A 149 -2.25 29.83 4.76
CA TYR A 149 -2.44 31.28 4.86
C TYR A 149 -2.18 31.97 3.51
N ILE A 150 -1.03 31.68 2.90
CA ILE A 150 -0.61 32.29 1.63
C ILE A 150 -1.55 31.89 0.49
N THR A 151 -2.02 30.64 0.44
CA THR A 151 -2.98 30.18 -0.58
C THR A 151 -4.23 31.05 -0.59
N LEU A 152 -4.83 31.30 0.58
CA LEU A 152 -6.01 32.17 0.70
C LEU A 152 -5.71 33.64 0.37
N ARG A 153 -4.52 34.14 0.73
CA ARG A 153 -4.11 35.51 0.39
C ARG A 153 -3.84 35.69 -1.10
N ASN A 154 -3.31 34.68 -1.78
CA ASN A 154 -3.13 34.67 -3.24
C ASN A 154 -4.45 34.58 -3.98
N LEU A 155 -5.39 33.83 -3.42
CA LEU A 155 -6.79 33.86 -3.83
C LEU A 155 -7.49 35.11 -3.30
N ASN A 156 -6.82 36.25 -3.05
CA ASN A 156 -7.30 37.58 -2.60
C ASN A 156 -8.21 37.66 -1.33
N HIS A 157 -8.29 36.63 -0.48
CA HIS A 157 -9.20 36.65 0.68
C HIS A 157 -8.64 37.48 1.82
N SER A 158 -9.48 38.02 2.71
CA SER A 158 -8.99 38.91 3.75
C SER A 158 -8.03 38.21 4.73
N ARG A 159 -7.20 39.03 5.38
CA ARG A 159 -6.22 38.56 6.37
C ARG A 159 -6.88 37.83 7.54
N SER A 160 -8.07 38.25 7.93
CA SER A 160 -8.85 37.62 9.00
C SER A 160 -9.28 36.21 8.61
N THR A 161 -9.70 35.99 7.37
CA THR A 161 -10.07 34.67 6.83
C THR A 161 -8.87 33.75 6.72
N ALA A 162 -7.76 34.26 6.18
CA ALA A 162 -6.52 33.50 6.09
C ALA A 162 -6.00 33.11 7.49
N THR A 163 -6.13 34.02 8.47
CA THR A 163 -5.79 33.73 9.88
C THR A 163 -6.73 32.70 10.47
N LEU A 164 -8.04 32.77 10.20
CA LEU A 164 -9.02 31.78 10.66
C LEU A 164 -8.67 30.39 10.14
N ALA A 165 -8.49 30.24 8.82
CA ALA A 165 -8.17 28.94 8.22
C ALA A 165 -6.88 28.34 8.80
N ALA A 166 -5.84 29.16 8.93
CA ALA A 166 -4.57 28.75 9.53
C ALA A 166 -4.73 28.39 11.02
N ALA A 167 -5.48 29.16 11.79
CA ALA A 167 -5.73 28.89 13.21
C ALA A 167 -6.52 27.60 13.42
N LEU A 168 -7.61 27.38 12.66
CA LEU A 168 -8.38 26.13 12.72
C LEU A 168 -7.50 24.91 12.36
N LEU A 169 -6.58 25.06 11.40
CA LEU A 169 -5.62 24.02 11.04
C LEU A 169 -4.53 23.77 12.11
N ILE A 170 -4.16 24.80 12.88
CA ILE A 170 -3.25 24.67 14.04
C ILE A 170 -3.92 23.86 15.15
N PHE A 171 -5.20 24.13 15.44
CA PHE A 171 -5.97 23.50 16.52
C PHE A 171 -6.78 22.28 16.06
N GLU A 172 -6.41 21.70 14.92
CA GLU A 172 -6.96 20.44 14.43
C GLU A 172 -6.15 19.25 14.99
N ASN A 173 -6.75 18.51 15.93
CA ASN A 173 -6.09 17.41 16.64
C ASN A 173 -5.51 16.36 15.68
N GLY A 174 -6.22 16.01 14.61
CA GLY A 174 -5.76 15.01 13.64
C GLY A 174 -4.47 15.45 12.93
N MET A 175 -4.38 16.72 12.57
CA MET A 175 -3.20 17.31 11.93
C MET A 175 -2.00 17.37 12.88
N VAL A 176 -2.23 17.73 14.15
CA VAL A 176 -1.18 17.74 15.17
C VAL A 176 -0.66 16.33 15.40
N THR A 177 -1.54 15.35 15.63
CA THR A 177 -1.16 13.94 15.82
C THR A 177 -0.32 13.43 14.65
N GLN A 178 -0.78 13.59 13.40
CA GLN A 178 -0.04 13.09 12.23
C GLN A 178 1.27 13.83 11.96
N SER A 179 1.38 15.11 12.32
CA SER A 179 2.65 15.83 12.17
C SER A 179 3.69 15.52 13.24
N ARG A 180 3.33 14.86 14.35
CA ARG A 180 4.27 14.53 15.44
C ARG A 180 5.03 13.23 15.21
N TYR A 181 4.39 12.25 14.59
CA TYR A 181 4.97 10.93 14.33
C TYR A 181 5.59 10.89 12.93
N ALA A 182 6.56 10.00 12.72
CA ALA A 182 7.21 9.80 11.42
C ALA A 182 6.33 9.04 10.42
N THR A 183 5.13 9.58 10.14
CA THR A 183 4.14 8.99 9.24
C THR A 183 4.30 9.49 7.81
N THR A 184 3.80 8.73 6.85
CA THR A 184 3.89 9.08 5.42
C THR A 184 2.93 10.19 5.02
N GLU A 185 1.83 10.34 5.75
CA GLU A 185 0.69 11.17 5.39
C GLU A 185 0.99 12.65 5.52
N ILE A 186 1.88 13.04 6.44
CA ILE A 186 2.31 14.44 6.57
C ILE A 186 3.09 14.92 5.33
N TYR A 187 3.87 14.04 4.69
CA TYR A 187 4.58 14.36 3.44
C TYR A 187 3.60 14.61 2.31
N VAL A 188 2.61 13.72 2.18
CA VAL A 188 1.52 13.85 1.20
C VAL A 188 0.80 15.17 1.37
N LEU A 189 0.38 15.50 2.59
CA LEU A 189 -0.32 16.75 2.91
C LEU A 189 0.53 17.98 2.61
N PHE A 190 1.80 17.99 3.03
CA PHE A 190 2.71 19.10 2.78
C PHE A 190 2.92 19.34 1.28
N PHE A 191 3.28 18.30 0.51
CA PHE A 191 3.53 18.46 -0.92
C PHE A 191 2.24 18.78 -1.70
N SER A 192 1.09 18.26 -1.27
CA SER A 192 -0.21 18.62 -1.85
C SER A 192 -0.57 20.08 -1.61
N ALA A 193 -0.38 20.57 -0.39
CA ALA A 193 -0.59 21.99 -0.07
C ALA A 193 0.44 22.90 -0.77
N LEU A 194 1.68 22.46 -0.93
CA LEU A 194 2.70 23.18 -1.69
C LEU A 194 2.33 23.29 -3.17
N ALA A 195 1.80 22.21 -3.76
CA ALA A 195 1.30 22.21 -5.14
C ALA A 195 0.14 23.20 -5.30
N THR A 196 -0.84 23.18 -4.39
CA THR A 196 -1.99 24.10 -4.36
C THR A 196 -1.54 25.55 -4.18
N CYS A 197 -0.64 25.82 -3.24
CA CYS A 197 -0.10 27.16 -3.02
C CYS A 197 0.65 27.67 -4.26
N SER A 198 1.52 26.84 -4.86
CA SER A 198 2.25 27.17 -6.10
C SER A 198 1.29 27.41 -7.28
N TRP A 199 0.20 26.64 -7.35
CA TRP A 199 -0.86 26.83 -8.35
C TRP A 199 -1.53 28.21 -8.20
N THR A 200 -1.84 28.63 -6.96
CA THR A 200 -2.41 29.97 -6.73
C THR A 200 -1.44 31.11 -7.05
N PHE A 201 -0.13 30.93 -6.82
CA PHE A 201 0.87 31.90 -7.25
C PHE A 201 0.93 32.01 -8.77
N MET A 202 0.95 30.87 -9.46
CA MET A 202 0.92 30.84 -10.93
C MET A 202 -0.31 31.59 -11.46
N HIS A 203 -1.49 31.31 -10.93
CA HIS A 203 -2.73 31.97 -11.33
C HIS A 203 -2.70 33.49 -11.06
N LYS A 204 -2.14 33.91 -9.92
CA LYS A 204 -1.96 35.34 -9.61
C LYS A 204 -1.08 36.04 -10.65
N TYR A 205 0.11 35.48 -10.94
CA TYR A 205 1.02 36.08 -11.92
C TYR A 205 0.51 36.00 -13.36
N ALA A 206 -0.34 35.01 -13.69
CA ALA A 206 -0.98 34.91 -14.99
C ALA A 206 -1.91 36.11 -15.28
N GLN A 207 -2.51 36.70 -14.25
CA GLN A 207 -3.37 37.89 -14.37
C GLN A 207 -2.56 39.19 -14.54
N GLU A 208 -1.32 39.24 -14.05
CA GLU A 208 -0.50 40.47 -14.03
C GLU A 208 0.23 40.76 -15.38
N SER A 209 0.07 39.91 -16.41
CA SER A 209 0.53 40.03 -17.81
C SER A 209 2.04 40.24 -18.09
N GLN A 210 2.81 40.88 -17.20
CA GLN A 210 4.23 41.27 -17.42
C GLN A 210 5.25 40.23 -16.94
N HIS A 211 4.83 39.11 -16.34
CA HIS A 211 5.73 38.19 -15.60
C HIS A 211 5.70 36.72 -16.06
N SER A 212 5.89 36.48 -17.37
CA SER A 212 5.85 35.12 -17.96
C SER A 212 6.84 34.12 -17.34
N LEU A 213 8.05 34.55 -16.94
CA LEU A 213 9.04 33.66 -16.33
C LEU A 213 8.66 33.22 -14.91
N ARG A 214 8.10 34.13 -14.10
CA ARG A 214 7.64 33.81 -12.75
C ARG A 214 6.45 32.86 -12.79
N MET A 215 5.52 33.07 -13.73
CA MET A 215 4.41 32.15 -13.97
C MET A 215 4.91 30.74 -14.31
N ALA A 216 5.85 30.61 -15.24
CA ALA A 216 6.43 29.33 -15.61
C ALA A 216 7.16 28.64 -14.44
N TYR A 217 7.91 29.40 -13.63
CA TYR A 217 8.54 28.88 -12.41
C TYR A 217 7.51 28.25 -11.47
N TRP A 218 6.44 28.97 -11.13
CA TRP A 218 5.41 28.44 -10.23
C TRP A 218 4.63 27.28 -10.82
N GLN A 219 4.41 27.28 -12.14
CA GLN A 219 3.83 26.16 -12.86
C GLN A 219 4.69 24.88 -12.77
N ILE A 220 6.01 25.02 -12.93
CA ILE A 220 6.97 23.90 -12.75
C ILE A 220 6.98 23.45 -11.28
N MET A 221 6.98 24.38 -10.33
CA MET A 221 6.92 24.07 -8.90
C MET A 221 5.65 23.30 -8.51
N THR A 222 4.49 23.63 -9.10
CA THR A 222 3.27 22.84 -8.94
C THR A 222 3.47 21.40 -9.41
N GLY A 223 4.06 21.20 -10.59
CA GLY A 223 4.37 19.87 -11.12
C GLY A 223 5.33 19.06 -10.25
N LEU A 224 6.43 19.70 -9.80
CA LEU A 224 7.41 19.08 -8.90
C LEU A 224 6.76 18.67 -7.57
N ALA A 225 5.99 19.56 -6.95
CA ALA A 225 5.29 19.28 -5.69
C ALA A 225 4.25 18.15 -5.85
N MET A 226 3.52 18.11 -6.96
CA MET A 226 2.61 16.99 -7.27
C MET A 226 3.35 15.66 -7.45
N GLY A 227 4.50 15.68 -8.14
CA GLY A 227 5.36 14.51 -8.30
C GLY A 227 5.86 13.98 -6.96
N CYS A 228 6.30 14.88 -6.07
CA CYS A 228 6.70 14.53 -4.71
C CYS A 228 5.52 13.96 -3.89
N ALA A 229 4.33 14.56 -3.98
CA ALA A 229 3.14 14.06 -3.28
C ALA A 229 2.79 12.62 -3.70
N LEU A 230 2.75 12.35 -5.02
CA LEU A 230 2.51 11.02 -5.58
C LEU A 230 3.59 10.01 -5.16
N SER A 231 4.84 10.47 -5.05
CA SER A 231 6.00 9.65 -4.68
C SER A 231 6.15 9.42 -3.17
N SER A 232 5.35 10.10 -2.34
CA SER A 232 5.25 9.79 -0.90
C SER A 232 4.23 8.69 -0.62
N LYS A 233 3.05 8.77 -1.24
CA LYS A 233 1.95 7.81 -1.14
C LYS A 233 1.04 8.00 -2.35
N TRP A 234 0.42 6.94 -2.85
CA TRP A 234 -0.49 7.07 -4.01
C TRP A 234 -1.72 7.95 -3.74
N THR A 235 -2.12 8.13 -2.49
CA THR A 235 -3.16 9.11 -2.11
C THR A 235 -2.74 10.56 -2.41
N GLY A 236 -1.45 10.86 -2.50
CA GLY A 236 -0.96 12.15 -3.01
C GLY A 236 -1.29 12.41 -4.49
N GLY A 237 -1.57 11.35 -5.25
CA GLY A 237 -2.12 11.45 -6.59
C GLY A 237 -3.50 12.14 -6.64
N LEU A 238 -4.24 12.24 -5.53
CA LEU A 238 -5.51 12.95 -5.44
C LEU A 238 -5.39 14.45 -5.68
N THR A 239 -4.19 15.03 -5.55
CA THR A 239 -3.94 16.44 -5.88
C THR A 239 -4.01 16.69 -7.39
N PHE A 240 -3.72 15.67 -8.21
CA PHE A 240 -3.80 15.76 -9.67
C PHE A 240 -5.20 16.13 -10.17
N PRO A 241 -6.27 15.37 -9.87
CA PRO A 241 -7.61 15.72 -10.31
C PRO A 241 -8.10 17.07 -9.76
N VAL A 242 -7.65 17.52 -8.58
CA VAL A 242 -8.01 18.85 -8.03
C VAL A 242 -7.47 19.98 -8.91
N ILE A 243 -6.17 19.95 -9.23
CA ILE A 243 -5.53 20.97 -10.06
C ILE A 243 -6.03 20.89 -11.52
N TRP A 244 -6.21 19.68 -12.06
CA TRP A 244 -6.72 19.50 -13.42
C TRP A 244 -8.18 19.89 -13.59
N ALA A 245 -9.02 19.72 -12.56
CA ALA A 245 -10.39 20.27 -12.58
C ALA A 245 -10.35 21.81 -12.66
N SER A 246 -9.47 22.46 -11.90
CA SER A 246 -9.27 23.91 -11.98
C SER A 246 -8.80 24.36 -13.36
N ILE A 247 -7.80 23.68 -13.95
CA ILE A 247 -7.31 23.96 -15.31
C ILE A 247 -8.42 23.79 -16.34
N GLY A 248 -9.20 22.71 -16.24
CA GLY A 248 -10.29 22.41 -17.17
C GLY A 248 -11.39 23.48 -17.15
N ILE A 249 -11.80 23.93 -15.96
CA ILE A 249 -12.79 25.01 -15.79
C ILE A 249 -12.26 26.32 -16.39
N GLU A 250 -11.00 26.68 -16.13
CA GLU A 250 -10.39 27.90 -16.66
C GLU A 250 -10.26 27.85 -18.19
N ALA A 251 -9.79 26.73 -18.73
CA ALA A 251 -9.67 26.52 -20.18
C ALA A 251 -11.06 26.58 -20.84
N TRP A 252 -12.07 25.98 -20.24
CA TRP A 252 -13.45 26.05 -20.72
C TRP A 252 -13.96 27.49 -20.80
N ASN A 253 -13.80 28.26 -19.72
CA ASN A 253 -14.22 29.67 -19.69
C ASN A 253 -13.51 30.50 -20.76
N LYS A 254 -12.18 30.32 -20.92
CA LYS A 254 -11.39 31.01 -21.95
C LYS A 254 -11.81 30.63 -23.37
N MET A 255 -12.24 29.38 -23.61
CA MET A 255 -12.77 28.95 -24.92
C MET A 255 -14.13 29.58 -25.23
N CYS A 256 -14.95 29.84 -24.21
CA CYS A 256 -16.25 30.50 -24.38
C CYS A 256 -16.15 32.00 -24.69
N GLU A 257 -15.01 32.64 -24.40
CA GLU A 257 -14.75 34.05 -24.69
C GLU A 257 -14.39 34.27 -26.16
N LYS A 258 -15.21 35.03 -26.90
CA LYS A 258 -15.02 35.29 -28.35
C LYS A 258 -13.71 36.01 -28.71
N GLN A 259 -13.04 36.63 -27.74
CA GLN A 259 -11.80 37.38 -27.95
C GLN A 259 -10.57 36.48 -28.02
N ASN A 260 -10.64 35.27 -27.44
CA ASN A 260 -9.49 34.37 -27.36
C ASN A 260 -9.40 33.46 -28.59
N GLN A 261 -8.21 33.36 -29.16
CA GLN A 261 -7.95 32.36 -30.20
C GLN A 261 -7.83 30.98 -29.56
N VAL A 262 -8.55 29.99 -30.10
CA VAL A 262 -8.50 28.58 -29.66
C VAL A 262 -7.07 28.04 -29.64
N LYS A 263 -6.22 28.46 -30.59
CA LYS A 263 -4.79 28.10 -30.64
C LYS A 263 -4.03 28.52 -29.37
N THR A 264 -4.33 29.68 -28.80
CA THR A 264 -3.69 30.17 -27.58
C THR A 264 -4.09 29.33 -26.37
N VAL A 265 -5.38 28.98 -26.27
CA VAL A 265 -5.89 28.12 -25.20
C VAL A 265 -5.31 26.72 -25.31
N LEU A 266 -5.25 26.14 -26.52
CA LEU A 266 -4.67 24.82 -26.75
C LEU A 266 -3.18 24.80 -26.41
N ARG A 267 -2.42 25.83 -26.80
CA ARG A 267 -1.01 25.98 -26.40
C ARG A 267 -0.85 26.02 -24.87
N GLN A 268 -1.71 26.74 -24.16
CA GLN A 268 -1.69 26.79 -22.69
C GLN A 268 -2.01 25.43 -22.06
N VAL A 269 -2.99 24.69 -22.60
CA VAL A 269 -3.31 23.33 -22.13
C VAL A 269 -2.13 22.39 -22.39
N CYS A 270 -1.45 22.50 -23.53
CA CYS A 270 -0.24 21.72 -23.82
C CYS A 270 0.91 22.03 -22.86
N THR A 271 1.14 23.30 -22.47
CA THR A 271 2.17 23.61 -21.47
C THR A 271 1.81 23.00 -20.12
N PHE A 272 0.55 23.05 -19.69
CA PHE A 272 0.10 22.38 -18.48
C PHE A 272 0.24 20.85 -18.56
N ALA A 273 -0.07 20.23 -19.70
CA ALA A 273 0.13 18.80 -19.89
C ALA A 273 1.59 18.38 -19.70
N ILE A 274 2.55 19.20 -20.14
CA ILE A 274 3.97 18.93 -19.95
C ILE A 274 4.38 19.14 -18.48
N THR A 275 4.08 20.31 -17.90
CA THR A 275 4.60 20.69 -16.58
C THR A 275 3.82 20.13 -15.40
N VAL A 276 2.51 19.92 -15.54
CA VAL A 276 1.60 19.46 -14.47
C VAL A 276 1.02 18.07 -14.79
N GLY A 277 1.33 17.52 -15.96
CA GLY A 277 1.04 16.14 -16.34
C GLY A 277 2.29 15.25 -16.36
N LEU A 278 3.20 15.49 -17.31
CA LEU A 278 4.38 14.65 -17.55
C LEU A 278 5.49 14.84 -16.52
N LEU A 279 5.73 16.06 -16.03
CA LEU A 279 6.76 16.33 -15.04
C LEU A 279 6.52 15.59 -13.70
N PRO A 280 5.31 15.59 -13.09
CA PRO A 280 5.04 14.76 -11.92
C PRO A 280 5.38 13.28 -12.13
N LEU A 281 5.05 12.73 -13.31
CA LEU A 281 5.40 11.35 -13.69
C LEU A 281 6.92 11.19 -13.80
N GLY A 282 7.62 12.15 -14.40
CA GLY A 282 9.08 12.16 -14.47
C GLY A 282 9.75 12.14 -13.09
N VAL A 283 9.24 12.94 -12.13
CA VAL A 283 9.72 12.93 -10.73
C VAL A 283 9.51 11.57 -10.09
N TYR A 284 8.33 10.97 -10.28
CA TYR A 284 8.01 9.64 -9.76
C TYR A 284 8.98 8.58 -10.29
N LEU A 285 9.19 8.54 -11.61
CA LEU A 285 10.12 7.62 -12.25
C LEU A 285 11.56 7.85 -11.80
N ALA A 286 12.00 9.10 -11.66
CA ALA A 286 13.34 9.45 -11.18
C ALA A 286 13.57 8.96 -9.75
N LEU A 287 12.59 9.11 -8.85
CA LEU A 287 12.70 8.62 -7.47
C LEU A 287 12.76 7.10 -7.39
N PHE A 288 12.01 6.38 -8.23
CA PHE A 288 12.14 4.93 -8.35
C PHE A 288 13.49 4.50 -8.93
N HIS A 289 14.03 5.28 -9.87
CA HIS A 289 15.38 5.04 -10.39
C HIS A 289 16.44 5.19 -9.29
N PHE A 290 16.36 6.24 -8.48
CA PHE A 290 17.23 6.40 -7.30
C PHE A 290 17.03 5.28 -6.29
N HIS A 291 15.78 4.91 -6.00
CA HIS A 291 15.45 3.79 -5.11
C HIS A 291 16.17 2.52 -5.57
N PHE A 292 15.95 2.04 -6.80
CA PHE A 292 16.58 0.82 -7.30
C PHE A 292 18.11 0.88 -7.38
N SER A 293 18.68 2.08 -7.55
CA SER A 293 20.13 2.27 -7.57
C SER A 293 20.77 2.17 -6.16
N LEU A 294 20.02 2.48 -5.11
CA LEU A 294 20.50 2.44 -3.72
C LEU A 294 20.33 1.06 -3.04
N ILE A 295 19.48 0.21 -3.59
CA ILE A 295 19.19 -1.14 -3.07
C ILE A 295 19.52 -2.26 -4.09
N PRO A 296 20.78 -2.38 -4.56
CA PRO A 296 21.15 -3.39 -5.54
C PRO A 296 21.26 -4.80 -4.96
N LYS A 297 21.39 -4.98 -3.63
CA LYS A 297 21.68 -6.29 -3.03
C LYS A 297 20.42 -7.09 -2.76
N GLY A 298 20.54 -8.42 -2.74
CA GLY A 298 19.50 -9.33 -2.25
C GLY A 298 19.04 -8.95 -0.83
N GLY A 299 17.75 -9.03 -0.59
CA GLY A 299 17.13 -8.62 0.66
C GLY A 299 16.07 -9.58 1.17
N ASP A 300 15.34 -9.12 2.18
CA ASP A 300 14.45 -10.00 2.95
C ASP A 300 13.21 -10.46 2.15
N HIS A 301 12.93 -9.79 1.02
CA HIS A 301 11.80 -10.08 0.12
C HIS A 301 12.20 -10.89 -1.12
N ASP A 302 13.42 -11.43 -1.21
CA ASP A 302 13.92 -12.09 -2.43
C ASP A 302 13.08 -13.28 -2.91
N LEU A 303 12.49 -14.03 -1.97
CA LEU A 303 11.61 -15.15 -2.31
C LEU A 303 10.34 -14.72 -3.05
N LEU A 304 9.91 -13.46 -2.88
CA LEU A 304 8.74 -12.87 -3.55
C LEU A 304 8.99 -12.49 -5.01
N LEU A 305 10.26 -12.42 -5.40
CA LEU A 305 10.64 -11.90 -6.69
C LEU A 305 10.61 -13.03 -7.73
N SER A 306 10.30 -12.68 -8.98
CA SER A 306 10.58 -13.60 -10.10
C SER A 306 12.07 -13.90 -10.14
N SER A 307 12.44 -15.07 -10.65
CA SER A 307 13.84 -15.47 -10.81
C SER A 307 14.70 -14.42 -11.52
N LYS A 308 14.19 -13.85 -12.63
CA LYS A 308 14.88 -12.78 -13.37
C LYS A 308 15.23 -11.56 -12.50
N LEU A 309 14.29 -11.06 -11.70
CA LEU A 309 14.54 -9.96 -10.78
C LEU A 309 15.47 -10.36 -9.63
N ARG A 310 15.21 -11.52 -9.00
CA ARG A 310 16.00 -12.03 -7.86
C ARG A 310 17.49 -12.12 -8.19
N TYR A 311 17.83 -12.72 -9.33
CA TYR A 311 19.23 -12.90 -9.75
C TYR A 311 19.81 -11.67 -10.46
N SER A 312 19.00 -10.66 -10.77
CA SER A 312 19.52 -9.35 -11.16
C SER A 312 20.08 -8.53 -9.98
N LEU A 313 19.86 -8.99 -8.74
CA LEU A 313 20.34 -8.36 -7.52
C LEU A 313 21.70 -8.94 -7.09
N GLU A 314 22.56 -8.09 -6.55
CA GLU A 314 23.88 -8.46 -6.06
C GLU A 314 23.78 -9.36 -4.81
N GLY A 315 24.61 -10.40 -4.72
CA GLY A 315 24.64 -11.31 -3.57
C GLY A 315 23.71 -12.53 -3.68
N ASN A 316 22.83 -12.58 -4.68
CA ASN A 316 22.15 -13.81 -5.06
C ASN A 316 22.99 -14.59 -6.07
N ALA A 317 23.51 -15.75 -5.68
CA ALA A 317 24.23 -16.64 -6.58
C ALA A 317 23.24 -17.42 -7.46
N PHE A 318 23.49 -17.42 -8.76
CA PHE A 318 22.81 -18.26 -9.75
C PHE A 318 23.87 -19.03 -10.52
N GLU A 319 23.77 -20.34 -10.56
CA GLU A 319 24.60 -21.16 -11.43
C GLU A 319 23.99 -21.14 -12.83
N ALA A 320 24.81 -20.78 -13.83
CA ALA A 320 24.36 -20.66 -15.20
C ALA A 320 23.80 -22.01 -15.71
N SER A 321 22.64 -21.96 -16.34
CA SER A 321 21.94 -23.16 -16.84
C SER A 321 22.46 -23.54 -18.22
N GLN A 322 22.36 -24.81 -18.61
CA GLN A 322 22.58 -25.19 -20.01
C GLN A 322 21.44 -24.67 -20.91
N PRO A 323 21.67 -24.42 -22.21
CA PRO A 323 20.68 -23.75 -23.08
C PRO A 323 19.50 -24.62 -23.52
N ASP A 324 19.68 -25.94 -23.57
CA ASP A 324 18.70 -26.89 -24.08
C ASP A 324 18.41 -27.98 -23.06
N ILE A 325 17.16 -28.48 -23.07
CA ILE A 325 16.72 -29.58 -22.22
C ILE A 325 16.52 -30.81 -23.11
N VAL A 326 17.20 -31.90 -22.76
CA VAL A 326 17.15 -33.18 -23.47
C VAL A 326 16.64 -34.28 -22.56
N PHE A 327 16.28 -35.42 -23.13
CA PHE A 327 16.04 -36.62 -22.32
C PHE A 327 17.32 -37.00 -21.56
N GLY A 328 17.19 -37.28 -20.27
CA GLY A 328 18.30 -37.48 -19.33
C GLY A 328 18.69 -36.23 -18.54
N SER A 329 18.20 -35.03 -18.91
CA SER A 329 18.54 -33.79 -18.20
C SER A 329 17.99 -33.79 -16.78
N GLN A 330 18.82 -33.35 -15.83
CA GLN A 330 18.42 -33.00 -14.48
C GLN A 330 17.96 -31.55 -14.46
N ILE A 331 16.72 -31.32 -14.04
CA ILE A 331 16.07 -30.01 -14.09
C ILE A 331 15.50 -29.62 -12.72
N VAL A 332 15.46 -28.31 -12.48
CA VAL A 332 14.81 -27.71 -11.32
C VAL A 332 13.63 -26.88 -11.79
N ILE A 333 12.42 -27.30 -11.41
CA ILE A 333 11.16 -26.69 -11.86
C ILE A 333 10.64 -25.74 -10.79
N LYS A 334 10.37 -24.49 -11.17
CA LYS A 334 9.79 -23.46 -10.31
C LYS A 334 8.40 -23.06 -10.77
N HIS A 335 7.51 -22.85 -9.81
CA HIS A 335 6.17 -22.32 -10.07
C HIS A 335 6.21 -20.80 -10.26
N GLU A 336 5.60 -20.30 -11.33
CA GLU A 336 5.52 -18.86 -11.58
C GLU A 336 4.29 -18.22 -10.89
N GLY A 337 3.20 -18.99 -10.76
CA GLY A 337 1.91 -18.47 -10.30
C GLY A 337 1.82 -18.13 -8.81
N THR A 338 2.71 -18.68 -7.98
CA THR A 338 2.75 -18.47 -6.52
C THR A 338 4.17 -18.36 -6.00
N VAL A 339 4.30 -17.90 -4.75
CA VAL A 339 5.59 -17.80 -4.05
C VAL A 339 6.01 -19.12 -3.37
N GLY A 340 5.49 -20.25 -3.83
CA GLY A 340 5.80 -21.55 -3.23
C GLY A 340 7.18 -22.09 -3.61
N GLY A 341 7.77 -21.58 -4.69
CA GLY A 341 9.10 -21.97 -5.15
C GLY A 341 9.10 -23.20 -6.05
N TYR A 342 9.91 -24.19 -5.68
CA TYR A 342 10.29 -25.32 -6.51
C TYR A 342 9.46 -26.56 -6.22
N ILE A 343 9.22 -27.38 -7.25
CA ILE A 343 8.67 -28.73 -7.05
C ILE A 343 9.68 -29.54 -6.24
N HIS A 344 9.24 -30.03 -5.08
CA HIS A 344 10.09 -30.64 -4.08
C HIS A 344 9.47 -31.94 -3.56
N SER A 345 10.30 -32.93 -3.27
CA SER A 345 9.86 -34.16 -2.62
C SER A 345 10.87 -34.67 -1.59
N HIS A 346 10.40 -35.20 -0.47
CA HIS A 346 11.23 -35.66 0.64
C HIS A 346 10.69 -36.98 1.21
N LYS A 347 11.36 -37.56 2.21
CA LYS A 347 11.06 -38.91 2.73
C LYS A 347 9.66 -39.07 3.35
N LYS A 348 9.02 -37.97 3.73
CA LYS A 348 7.71 -37.96 4.36
C LYS A 348 6.62 -38.42 3.38
N ARG A 349 5.56 -38.97 3.95
CA ARG A 349 4.38 -39.45 3.23
C ARG A 349 3.15 -38.71 3.73
N PHE A 350 2.18 -38.55 2.84
CA PHE A 350 0.90 -37.96 3.22
C PHE A 350 0.24 -38.76 4.35
N SER A 351 -0.31 -38.08 5.35
CA SER A 351 -0.99 -38.72 6.48
C SER A 351 -2.40 -39.20 6.14
N ALA A 352 -2.96 -38.71 5.03
CA ALA A 352 -4.24 -39.11 4.47
C ALA A 352 -4.09 -39.31 2.94
N GLY A 353 -5.19 -39.61 2.24
CA GLY A 353 -5.15 -39.82 0.78
C GLY A 353 -4.49 -41.14 0.42
N SER A 354 -3.58 -41.13 -0.57
CA SER A 354 -2.87 -42.33 -1.01
C SER A 354 -1.76 -42.79 -0.05
N THR A 355 -1.40 -41.96 0.94
CA THR A 355 -0.25 -42.17 1.84
C THR A 355 1.09 -42.39 1.11
N GLN A 356 1.18 -41.94 -0.14
CA GLN A 356 2.41 -41.98 -0.93
C GLN A 356 3.34 -40.83 -0.52
N GLN A 357 4.53 -40.79 -1.12
CA GLN A 357 5.53 -39.76 -0.81
C GLN A 357 5.04 -38.37 -1.24
N GLU A 358 5.25 -37.39 -0.36
CA GLU A 358 4.76 -36.03 -0.55
C GLU A 358 5.49 -35.33 -1.70
N VAL A 359 4.71 -34.65 -2.55
CA VAL A 359 5.23 -33.66 -3.50
C VAL A 359 4.62 -32.32 -3.12
N THR A 360 5.49 -31.35 -2.92
CA THR A 360 5.13 -30.03 -2.37
C THR A 360 5.91 -28.93 -3.09
N LEU A 361 5.59 -27.67 -2.79
CA LEU A 361 6.38 -26.52 -3.23
C LEU A 361 7.26 -26.01 -2.08
N TYR A 362 8.57 -25.97 -2.34
CA TYR A 362 9.59 -25.52 -1.40
C TYR A 362 10.34 -24.29 -1.94
N PRO A 363 10.44 -23.17 -1.21
CA PRO A 363 11.04 -21.92 -1.69
C PRO A 363 12.58 -21.91 -1.79
N TYR A 364 13.27 -22.84 -1.13
CA TYR A 364 14.73 -22.89 -1.13
C TYR A 364 15.26 -23.92 -2.11
N VAL A 365 16.48 -23.72 -2.59
CA VAL A 365 17.17 -24.65 -3.48
C VAL A 365 17.72 -25.80 -2.64
N ASP A 366 17.47 -27.04 -3.07
CA ASP A 366 17.91 -28.28 -2.42
C ASP A 366 18.03 -29.39 -3.49
N LEU A 367 18.79 -30.46 -3.21
CA LEU A 367 18.89 -31.65 -4.06
C LEU A 367 17.53 -32.34 -4.26
N ASN A 368 16.63 -32.21 -3.27
CA ASN A 368 15.25 -32.69 -3.32
C ASN A 368 14.36 -31.93 -4.32
N ASN A 369 14.88 -30.90 -4.98
CA ASN A 369 14.18 -30.15 -6.02
C ASN A 369 14.56 -30.62 -7.44
N ILE A 370 15.50 -31.56 -7.55
CA ILE A 370 16.04 -32.03 -8.83
C ILE A 370 15.18 -33.17 -9.36
N TRP A 371 14.76 -33.03 -10.62
CA TRP A 371 13.99 -34.02 -11.36
C TRP A 371 14.71 -34.39 -12.65
N THR A 372 14.84 -35.69 -12.94
CA THR A 372 15.42 -36.19 -14.18
C THR A 372 14.32 -36.44 -15.20
N VAL A 373 14.50 -35.93 -16.43
CA VAL A 373 13.52 -36.09 -17.49
C VAL A 373 13.77 -37.38 -18.26
N HIS A 374 12.75 -38.22 -18.40
CA HIS A 374 12.79 -39.47 -19.14
C HIS A 374 11.76 -39.52 -20.26
N LYS A 375 12.06 -40.35 -21.26
CA LYS A 375 11.13 -40.71 -22.32
C LYS A 375 10.04 -41.65 -21.79
N THR A 376 8.92 -41.76 -22.49
CA THR A 376 7.89 -42.76 -22.18
C THR A 376 8.47 -44.17 -22.24
N ASN A 377 8.12 -45.04 -21.29
CA ASN A 377 8.53 -46.45 -21.18
C ASN A 377 10.04 -46.74 -21.00
N GLU A 378 10.92 -45.75 -21.17
CA GLU A 378 12.37 -45.93 -21.10
C GLU A 378 12.99 -45.02 -20.03
N LEU A 379 13.67 -45.61 -19.05
CA LEU A 379 14.55 -44.83 -18.17
C LEU A 379 15.78 -44.41 -18.95
N TRP A 380 16.27 -43.21 -18.66
CA TRP A 380 17.47 -42.70 -19.30
C TRP A 380 18.65 -43.62 -19.00
N ASN A 381 19.41 -43.95 -20.04
CA ASN A 381 20.67 -44.66 -19.94
C ASN A 381 21.68 -43.92 -20.82
N GLY A 382 22.94 -43.77 -20.40
CA GLY A 382 23.98 -43.05 -21.14
C GLY A 382 24.38 -43.66 -22.49
N THR A 383 23.64 -44.68 -22.95
CA THR A 383 23.75 -45.30 -24.29
C THR A 383 22.65 -44.84 -25.25
N GLN A 384 21.62 -44.14 -24.75
CA GLN A 384 20.54 -43.60 -25.56
C GLN A 384 21.01 -42.43 -26.42
N PRO A 385 20.40 -42.23 -27.61
CA PRO A 385 20.77 -41.11 -28.47
C PRO A 385 20.41 -39.77 -27.83
N PHE A 386 21.23 -38.77 -28.11
CA PHE A 386 20.95 -37.38 -27.74
C PHE A 386 19.70 -36.89 -28.49
N GLU A 387 18.61 -36.61 -27.77
CA GLU A 387 17.32 -36.22 -28.33
C GLU A 387 16.73 -35.03 -27.56
N LEU A 388 16.41 -33.97 -28.30
CA LEU A 388 15.77 -32.76 -27.79
C LEU A 388 14.29 -33.01 -27.47
N ILE A 389 13.82 -32.40 -26.39
CA ILE A 389 12.40 -32.47 -26.00
C ILE A 389 11.63 -31.37 -26.72
N HIS A 390 10.54 -31.77 -27.37
CA HIS A 390 9.68 -30.89 -28.16
C HIS A 390 8.33 -30.66 -27.49
N ASN A 391 7.64 -29.61 -27.94
CA ASN A 391 6.28 -29.31 -27.49
C ASN A 391 5.32 -30.46 -27.82
N LYS A 392 4.50 -30.85 -26.84
CA LYS A 392 3.55 -31.98 -26.84
C LYS A 392 4.18 -33.36 -26.72
N ASP A 393 5.49 -33.44 -26.46
CA ASP A 393 6.10 -34.71 -26.08
C ASP A 393 5.56 -35.20 -24.74
N GLN A 394 5.46 -36.52 -24.62
CA GLN A 394 5.13 -37.19 -23.37
C GLN A 394 6.43 -37.47 -22.62
N ILE A 395 6.50 -36.97 -21.40
CA ILE A 395 7.66 -37.07 -20.53
C ILE A 395 7.29 -37.75 -19.21
N ARG A 396 8.31 -38.27 -18.53
CA ARG A 396 8.24 -38.76 -17.16
C ARG A 396 9.31 -38.03 -16.35
N LEU A 397 8.95 -37.56 -15.16
CA LEU A 397 9.86 -36.88 -14.24
C LEU A 397 10.21 -37.82 -13.09
N GLU A 398 11.48 -38.18 -12.94
CA GLU A 398 11.98 -38.98 -11.81
C GLU A 398 12.69 -38.08 -10.80
N HIS A 399 12.26 -38.13 -9.54
CA HIS A 399 12.89 -37.41 -8.44
C HIS A 399 14.29 -37.96 -8.18
N PHE A 400 15.30 -37.08 -8.20
CA PHE A 400 16.71 -37.45 -8.15
C PHE A 400 17.07 -38.29 -6.92
N ALA A 401 16.64 -37.86 -5.73
CA ALA A 401 17.06 -38.50 -4.48
C ALA A 401 16.28 -39.79 -4.14
N SER A 402 15.02 -39.92 -4.56
CA SER A 402 14.18 -41.09 -4.24
C SER A 402 14.00 -42.07 -5.40
N THR A 403 14.38 -41.70 -6.62
CA THR A 403 14.13 -42.46 -7.87
C THR A 403 12.65 -42.76 -8.13
N ARG A 404 11.76 -41.96 -7.53
CA ARG A 404 10.31 -42.08 -7.72
C ARG A 404 9.80 -41.09 -8.76
N LYS A 405 8.73 -41.46 -9.45
CA LYS A 405 8.16 -40.71 -10.56
C LYS A 405 7.11 -39.73 -10.05
N LEU A 406 7.04 -38.55 -10.66
CA LEU A 406 5.94 -37.62 -10.45
C LEU A 406 4.65 -38.27 -10.96
N HIS A 407 3.69 -38.45 -10.07
CA HIS A 407 2.53 -39.29 -10.28
C HIS A 407 1.25 -38.57 -9.88
N SER A 408 0.13 -38.88 -10.55
CA SER A 408 -1.20 -38.41 -10.13
C SER A 408 -2.28 -39.47 -10.38
N HIS A 409 -3.25 -39.55 -9.48
CA HIS A 409 -4.30 -40.57 -9.48
C HIS A 409 -5.66 -40.01 -9.02
N ASP A 410 -6.70 -40.84 -8.98
CA ASP A 410 -8.08 -40.42 -8.62
C ASP A 410 -8.30 -40.34 -7.10
N VAL A 411 -7.38 -39.68 -6.41
CA VAL A 411 -7.49 -39.45 -4.97
C VAL A 411 -7.48 -37.95 -4.77
N ARG A 412 -8.36 -37.47 -3.90
CA ARG A 412 -8.45 -36.04 -3.63
C ARG A 412 -7.29 -35.61 -2.73
N PRO A 413 -6.70 -34.42 -2.96
CA PRO A 413 -5.67 -33.86 -2.08
C PRO A 413 -6.19 -33.67 -0.65
N GLN A 414 -5.29 -33.85 0.32
CA GLN A 414 -5.61 -33.75 1.75
C GLN A 414 -6.16 -32.38 2.17
N LEU A 415 -5.65 -31.26 1.62
CA LEU A 415 -6.06 -29.92 2.05
C LEU A 415 -7.22 -29.39 1.21
N THR A 416 -7.06 -29.37 -0.12
CA THR A 416 -8.05 -28.71 -0.98
C THR A 416 -9.31 -29.54 -1.23
N ASN A 417 -9.31 -30.86 -0.97
CA ASN A 417 -10.45 -31.80 -1.01
C ASN A 417 -11.67 -31.40 -1.88
N LYS A 418 -11.38 -31.01 -3.13
CA LYS A 418 -12.36 -30.59 -4.15
C LYS A 418 -12.36 -31.62 -5.27
N LYS A 419 -13.49 -31.77 -5.97
CA LYS A 419 -13.65 -32.79 -7.01
C LYS A 419 -12.78 -32.51 -8.24
N GLU A 420 -12.47 -31.25 -8.50
CA GLU A 420 -11.66 -30.83 -9.64
C GLU A 420 -10.17 -31.09 -9.43
N HIS A 421 -9.74 -31.38 -8.19
CA HIS A 421 -8.34 -31.57 -7.84
C HIS A 421 -8.04 -33.04 -7.54
N ASN A 422 -6.94 -33.51 -8.11
CA ASN A 422 -6.33 -34.80 -7.85
C ASN A 422 -5.00 -34.61 -7.11
N GLU A 423 -4.70 -35.55 -6.22
CA GLU A 423 -3.46 -35.63 -5.48
C GLU A 423 -2.28 -35.87 -6.44
N VAL A 424 -1.15 -35.23 -6.13
CA VAL A 424 0.12 -35.39 -6.85
C VAL A 424 1.16 -35.90 -5.85
N THR A 425 1.84 -36.98 -6.22
CA THR A 425 2.75 -37.72 -5.33
C THR A 425 4.03 -38.10 -6.07
N ALA A 426 5.01 -38.59 -5.33
CA ALA A 426 6.15 -39.30 -5.89
C ALA A 426 5.95 -40.82 -5.68
N TYR A 427 5.72 -41.55 -6.77
CA TYR A 427 5.38 -42.97 -6.73
C TYR A 427 6.16 -43.80 -7.75
N GLY A 428 6.17 -45.12 -7.55
CA GLY A 428 6.83 -46.07 -8.44
C GLY A 428 8.35 -46.16 -8.22
N ASP A 429 8.86 -47.38 -8.13
CA ASP A 429 10.30 -47.64 -8.12
C ASP A 429 10.82 -47.75 -9.56
N ARG A 430 12.13 -47.97 -9.78
CA ARG A 430 12.70 -48.15 -11.14
C ARG A 430 12.10 -49.33 -11.93
N LEU A 431 11.52 -50.30 -11.23
CA LEU A 431 11.01 -51.55 -11.79
C LEU A 431 9.53 -51.50 -12.16
N ILE A 432 8.81 -50.47 -11.71
CA ILE A 432 7.37 -50.33 -11.91
C ILE A 432 7.15 -49.28 -12.99
N GLN A 433 6.43 -49.67 -14.04
CA GLN A 433 5.98 -48.76 -15.08
C GLN A 433 4.49 -48.52 -14.91
N ASP A 434 4.10 -47.30 -14.57
CA ASP A 434 2.71 -46.87 -14.51
C ASP A 434 2.45 -45.83 -15.60
N PRO A 435 1.41 -46.01 -16.46
CA PRO A 435 0.98 -44.97 -17.39
C PRO A 435 0.57 -43.65 -16.72
N HIS A 436 0.19 -43.68 -15.44
CA HIS A 436 -0.15 -42.50 -14.63
C HIS A 436 1.07 -41.68 -14.17
N ASP A 437 2.26 -42.04 -14.65
CA ASP A 437 3.48 -41.23 -14.47
C ASP A 437 3.75 -40.32 -15.69
N TYR A 438 2.88 -40.34 -16.71
CA TYR A 438 3.07 -39.62 -17.96
C TYR A 438 2.44 -38.23 -17.96
N TRP A 439 3.26 -37.26 -18.36
CA TRP A 439 2.91 -35.85 -18.46
C TRP A 439 3.20 -35.35 -19.88
N ILE A 440 2.24 -34.65 -20.47
CA ILE A 440 2.38 -33.99 -21.77
C ILE A 440 2.90 -32.58 -21.51
N LEU A 441 4.04 -32.26 -22.13
CA LEU A 441 4.63 -30.93 -22.08
C LEU A 441 3.86 -29.98 -23.02
N HIS A 442 3.36 -28.88 -22.49
CA HIS A 442 2.80 -27.78 -23.28
C HIS A 442 3.64 -26.52 -23.10
N ILE A 443 4.42 -26.17 -24.11
CA ILE A 443 5.19 -24.93 -24.12
C ILE A 443 4.25 -23.76 -24.42
N LEU A 444 4.36 -22.68 -23.66
CA LEU A 444 3.50 -21.50 -23.80
C LEU A 444 4.13 -20.44 -24.70
N ASP A 445 3.28 -19.71 -25.43
CA ASP A 445 3.64 -18.48 -26.14
C ASP A 445 3.74 -17.26 -25.19
N GLU A 446 4.11 -16.10 -25.73
CA GLU A 446 4.22 -14.84 -24.95
C GLU A 446 2.88 -14.40 -24.34
N GLU A 447 1.76 -14.77 -24.97
CA GLU A 447 0.40 -14.49 -24.50
C GLU A 447 -0.07 -15.47 -23.40
N GLY A 448 0.70 -16.54 -23.14
CA GLY A 448 0.43 -17.53 -22.12
C GLY A 448 -0.52 -18.65 -22.55
N TYR A 449 -0.71 -18.85 -23.85
CA TYR A 449 -1.45 -19.95 -24.44
C TYR A 449 -0.52 -21.08 -24.92
N PRO A 450 -0.98 -22.34 -24.93
CA PRO A 450 -0.19 -23.45 -25.47
C PRO A 450 0.16 -23.22 -26.95
N SER A 451 1.46 -23.21 -27.26
CA SER A 451 1.94 -23.07 -28.62
C SER A 451 1.42 -24.18 -29.51
N LYS A 452 1.06 -23.82 -30.74
CA LYS A 452 0.63 -24.80 -31.76
C LYS A 452 1.81 -25.50 -32.42
N ASP A 453 2.99 -24.89 -32.40
CA ASP A 453 4.20 -25.43 -33.01
C ASP A 453 4.70 -26.66 -32.25
N LYS A 454 4.78 -27.79 -32.94
CA LYS A 454 5.30 -29.05 -32.38
C LYS A 454 6.83 -29.10 -32.41
N ASN A 455 7.49 -28.34 -33.29
CA ASN A 455 8.95 -28.36 -33.43
C ASN A 455 9.64 -27.42 -32.44
N LEU A 456 8.87 -26.71 -31.61
CA LEU A 456 9.40 -25.84 -30.57
C LEU A 456 10.09 -26.68 -29.48
N THR A 457 11.37 -26.45 -29.27
CA THR A 457 12.17 -27.15 -28.27
C THR A 457 12.00 -26.56 -26.87
N TRP A 458 12.14 -27.42 -25.85
CA TRP A 458 12.07 -27.03 -24.45
C TRP A 458 13.40 -26.46 -23.96
N LYS A 459 13.33 -25.27 -23.37
CA LYS A 459 14.46 -24.45 -22.92
C LYS A 459 14.25 -23.94 -21.49
N PRO A 460 15.31 -23.70 -20.72
CA PRO A 460 15.19 -23.14 -19.39
C PRO A 460 15.02 -21.61 -19.39
N LEU A 461 14.87 -21.05 -18.17
CA LEU A 461 14.76 -19.65 -17.81
C LEU A 461 13.43 -18.98 -18.19
N GLU A 462 13.36 -18.32 -19.35
CA GLU A 462 12.24 -17.45 -19.72
C GLU A 462 11.07 -18.20 -20.37
N GLN A 463 11.30 -19.45 -20.80
CA GLN A 463 10.26 -20.24 -21.44
C GLN A 463 9.29 -20.83 -20.41
N ARG A 464 8.02 -20.41 -20.49
CA ARG A 464 6.94 -20.93 -19.66
C ARG A 464 6.38 -22.21 -20.25
N PHE A 465 5.98 -23.14 -19.39
CA PHE A 465 5.34 -24.38 -19.81
C PHE A 465 4.26 -24.83 -18.81
N ARG A 466 3.45 -25.79 -19.25
CA ARG A 466 2.48 -26.53 -18.43
C ARG A 466 2.68 -28.03 -18.58
N LEU A 467 2.41 -28.76 -17.51
CA LEU A 467 2.38 -30.22 -17.53
C LEU A 467 0.94 -30.69 -17.45
N GLN A 468 0.46 -31.33 -18.51
CA GLN A 468 -0.85 -31.96 -18.52
C GLN A 468 -0.69 -33.46 -18.24
N HIS A 469 -1.31 -33.95 -17.19
CA HIS A 469 -1.33 -35.37 -16.89
C HIS A 469 -2.11 -36.15 -17.96
N ILE A 470 -1.76 -37.42 -18.20
CA ILE A 470 -2.43 -38.28 -19.20
C ILE A 470 -3.96 -38.39 -19.01
N ARG A 471 -4.44 -38.20 -17.77
CA ARG A 471 -5.88 -38.20 -17.43
C ARG A 471 -6.59 -36.87 -17.73
N GLY A 472 -5.88 -35.88 -18.26
CA GLY A 472 -6.44 -34.59 -18.70
C GLY A 472 -6.43 -33.46 -17.67
N CYS A 473 -5.99 -33.69 -16.44
CA CYS A 473 -5.76 -32.62 -15.46
C CYS A 473 -4.40 -31.93 -15.68
N VAL A 474 -4.22 -30.73 -15.15
CA VAL A 474 -2.99 -29.94 -15.31
C VAL A 474 -2.34 -29.73 -13.95
N LEU A 475 -1.00 -29.83 -13.90
CA LEU A 475 -0.23 -29.58 -12.68
C LEU A 475 -0.33 -28.12 -12.26
N ILE A 476 -0.75 -27.88 -11.02
CA ILE A 476 -0.90 -26.54 -10.44
C ILE A 476 -0.37 -26.48 -9.01
N SER A 477 -0.12 -25.24 -8.57
CA SER A 477 0.03 -24.90 -7.16
C SER A 477 -0.78 -23.66 -6.83
N HIS A 478 -1.15 -23.50 -5.55
CA HIS A 478 -1.95 -22.39 -5.06
C HIS A 478 -1.56 -22.03 -3.62
N ASN A 479 -2.08 -20.92 -3.08
CA ASN A 479 -1.73 -20.40 -1.75
C ASN A 479 -2.36 -21.21 -0.60
N VAL A 480 -2.22 -22.53 -0.61
CA VAL A 480 -2.60 -23.45 0.48
C VAL A 480 -1.34 -24.16 0.96
N HIS A 481 -1.11 -24.18 2.26
CA HIS A 481 0.13 -24.65 2.87
C HIS A 481 -0.13 -25.72 3.93
N TYR A 482 0.81 -26.65 4.08
CA TYR A 482 0.82 -27.63 5.17
C TYR A 482 1.29 -26.97 6.47
N ALA A 483 0.38 -26.40 7.26
CA ALA A 483 0.72 -25.65 8.46
C ALA A 483 1.33 -26.52 9.59
N PRO A 484 2.24 -25.97 10.42
CA PRO A 484 2.70 -26.62 11.65
C PRO A 484 1.55 -26.88 12.65
N PRO A 485 1.62 -27.92 13.51
CA PRO A 485 2.76 -28.78 13.81
C PRO A 485 2.90 -30.02 12.92
N THR A 486 1.90 -30.32 12.08
CA THR A 486 1.86 -31.55 11.26
C THR A 486 2.51 -31.39 9.87
N GLY A 487 2.74 -30.16 9.41
CA GLY A 487 3.36 -29.83 8.12
C GLY A 487 4.54 -28.86 8.24
N GLU A 488 5.40 -28.84 7.20
CA GLU A 488 6.64 -28.04 7.13
C GLU A 488 6.44 -26.65 6.49
N ASN A 489 5.18 -26.22 6.35
CA ASN A 489 4.75 -24.98 5.70
C ASN A 489 5.12 -24.89 4.21
N HIS A 490 5.21 -26.04 3.54
CA HIS A 490 5.31 -26.13 2.09
C HIS A 490 3.95 -25.89 1.44
N GLN A 491 3.95 -25.44 0.18
CA GLN A 491 2.70 -25.27 -0.59
C GLN A 491 2.21 -26.60 -1.19
N GLU A 492 0.89 -26.72 -1.32
CA GLU A 492 0.20 -27.88 -1.88
C GLU A 492 0.34 -27.92 -3.42
N VAL A 493 0.76 -29.06 -3.96
CA VAL A 493 0.78 -29.35 -5.40
C VAL A 493 -0.39 -30.27 -5.73
N THR A 494 -1.16 -29.93 -6.76
CA THR A 494 -2.30 -30.74 -7.19
C THR A 494 -2.41 -30.81 -8.71
N CYS A 495 -3.21 -31.74 -9.22
CA CYS A 495 -3.55 -31.83 -10.63
C CYS A 495 -5.02 -31.43 -10.81
N MET A 496 -5.28 -30.29 -11.45
CA MET A 496 -6.63 -29.72 -11.55
C MET A 496 -7.23 -29.89 -12.94
N VAL A 497 -8.48 -30.34 -13.00
CA VAL A 497 -9.30 -30.34 -14.22
C VAL A 497 -9.76 -28.89 -14.48
N SER A 498 -9.42 -28.33 -15.65
CA SER A 498 -9.66 -26.91 -15.99
C SER A 498 -8.90 -25.90 -15.13
N ALA A 499 -7.59 -26.09 -15.02
CA ALA A 499 -6.70 -25.18 -14.31
C ALA A 499 -6.72 -23.73 -14.86
N ASN A 500 -6.61 -22.76 -13.96
CA ASN A 500 -6.39 -21.36 -14.35
C ASN A 500 -5.02 -21.23 -15.04
N PRO A 501 -4.93 -20.56 -16.21
CA PRO A 501 -3.68 -20.29 -16.89
C PRO A 501 -2.56 -19.73 -16.00
N LYS A 502 -2.87 -18.84 -15.05
CA LYS A 502 -1.85 -18.23 -14.18
C LYS A 502 -1.27 -19.18 -13.14
N LEU A 503 -2.06 -20.12 -12.63
CA LEU A 503 -1.68 -21.07 -11.57
C LEU A 503 -1.10 -22.39 -12.10
N SER A 504 -1.03 -22.52 -13.42
CA SER A 504 -0.50 -23.71 -14.10
C SER A 504 0.81 -23.42 -14.84
N ASN A 505 1.37 -22.22 -14.69
CA ASN A 505 2.60 -21.81 -15.36
C ASN A 505 3.83 -22.20 -14.52
N TRP A 506 4.75 -22.89 -15.18
CA TRP A 506 6.02 -23.34 -14.63
C TRP A 506 7.18 -22.84 -15.50
N ILE A 507 8.34 -22.70 -14.89
CA ILE A 507 9.62 -22.40 -15.57
C ILE A 507 10.68 -23.39 -15.08
N VAL A 508 11.63 -23.72 -15.95
CA VAL A 508 12.82 -24.49 -15.55
C VAL A 508 13.91 -23.50 -15.22
N GLU A 509 14.34 -23.46 -13.96
CA GLU A 509 15.32 -22.46 -13.49
C GLU A 509 16.75 -22.90 -13.73
N SER A 510 17.01 -24.20 -13.68
CA SER A 510 18.31 -24.79 -14.00
C SER A 510 18.13 -26.15 -14.70
N SER A 511 18.99 -26.42 -15.67
CA SER A 511 19.11 -27.69 -16.37
C SER A 511 20.57 -28.11 -16.50
N PHE A 512 20.84 -29.38 -16.21
CA PHE A 512 22.15 -30.01 -16.34
C PHE A 512 22.06 -31.35 -17.07
N HIS A 513 23.00 -31.59 -17.97
CA HIS A 513 23.20 -32.82 -18.70
C HIS A 513 24.68 -32.95 -19.06
N GLU A 514 25.28 -34.13 -18.87
CA GLU A 514 26.71 -34.39 -19.06
C GLU A 514 27.18 -34.02 -20.48
N TYR A 515 26.45 -34.43 -21.53
CA TYR A 515 26.79 -34.09 -22.92
C TYR A 515 26.73 -32.60 -23.29
N LEU A 516 26.12 -31.75 -22.45
CA LEU A 516 25.98 -30.31 -22.70
C LEU A 516 26.96 -29.45 -21.88
N GLU A 517 27.92 -30.06 -21.17
CA GLU A 517 28.91 -29.35 -20.36
C GLU A 517 29.80 -28.39 -21.16
N HIS A 518 30.07 -28.71 -22.44
CA HIS A 518 30.90 -27.88 -23.31
C HIS A 518 30.13 -26.74 -24.01
N VAL A 519 28.81 -26.67 -23.83
CA VAL A 519 27.98 -25.65 -24.46
C VAL A 519 27.99 -24.38 -23.61
N THR A 520 27.97 -23.21 -24.27
CA THR A 520 27.91 -21.93 -23.57
C THR A 520 26.65 -21.86 -22.70
N PRO A 521 26.78 -21.67 -21.38
CA PRO A 521 25.62 -21.64 -20.50
C PRO A 521 24.84 -20.33 -20.68
N VAL A 522 23.56 -20.37 -20.29
CA VAL A 522 22.63 -19.25 -20.32
C VAL A 522 22.33 -18.77 -18.91
N GLU A 523 22.23 -17.46 -18.77
CA GLU A 523 21.92 -16.78 -17.51
C GLU A 523 20.71 -15.87 -17.70
N PHE A 524 20.07 -15.50 -16.59
CA PHE A 524 19.04 -14.47 -16.63
C PHE A 524 19.63 -13.13 -17.10
N GLY A 525 19.07 -12.56 -18.16
CA GLY A 525 19.46 -11.23 -18.62
C GLY A 525 19.20 -10.15 -17.57
N LYS A 526 20.02 -9.10 -17.56
CA LYS A 526 19.79 -7.93 -16.68
C LYS A 526 18.43 -7.31 -16.97
N MET A 527 17.63 -7.17 -15.92
CA MET A 527 16.29 -6.63 -16.03
C MET A 527 16.34 -5.11 -16.23
N THR A 528 15.56 -4.62 -17.20
CA THR A 528 15.46 -3.19 -17.50
C THR A 528 14.73 -2.44 -16.38
N PHE A 529 14.92 -1.11 -16.32
CA PHE A 529 14.23 -0.29 -15.32
C PHE A 529 12.70 -0.41 -15.40
N LEU A 530 12.12 -0.44 -16.60
CA LEU A 530 10.67 -0.50 -16.78
C LEU A 530 10.10 -1.86 -16.36
N GLU A 531 10.82 -2.95 -16.62
CA GLU A 531 10.46 -4.29 -16.12
C GLU A 531 10.51 -4.30 -14.58
N LYS A 532 11.58 -3.76 -13.97
CA LYS A 532 11.72 -3.65 -12.50
C LYS A 532 10.57 -2.85 -11.91
N LEU A 533 10.27 -1.71 -12.51
CA LEU A 533 9.17 -0.85 -12.10
C LEU A 533 7.83 -1.60 -12.18
N LYS A 534 7.50 -2.22 -13.33
CA LYS A 534 6.23 -2.93 -13.54
C LYS A 534 6.03 -4.06 -12.52
N GLN A 535 7.06 -4.87 -12.30
CA GLN A 535 6.98 -5.97 -11.36
C GLN A 535 6.83 -5.49 -9.91
N VAL A 536 7.65 -4.52 -9.49
CA VAL A 536 7.56 -3.97 -8.13
C VAL A 536 6.19 -3.32 -7.89
N HIS A 537 5.63 -2.60 -8.86
CA HIS A 537 4.29 -2.01 -8.73
C HIS A 537 3.19 -3.05 -8.63
N ALA A 538 3.29 -4.17 -9.36
CA ALA A 538 2.36 -5.28 -9.24
C ALA A 538 2.42 -5.89 -7.82
N LEU A 539 3.64 -6.06 -7.28
CA LEU A 539 3.83 -6.55 -5.90
C LEU A 539 3.37 -5.54 -4.85
N MET A 540 3.53 -4.23 -5.09
CA MET A 540 3.01 -3.17 -4.21
C MET A 540 1.47 -3.16 -4.20
N LEU A 541 0.81 -3.37 -5.35
CA LEU A 541 -0.66 -3.47 -5.43
C LEU A 541 -1.21 -4.67 -4.66
N ASP A 542 -0.45 -5.77 -4.61
CA ASP A 542 -0.83 -7.01 -3.94
C ASP A 542 -0.12 -7.19 -2.58
N TYR A 543 0.44 -6.11 -2.02
CA TYR A 543 1.29 -6.12 -0.83
C TYR A 543 0.71 -6.94 0.35
N PRO A 544 -0.59 -6.88 0.69
CA PRO A 544 -1.12 -7.64 1.81
C PRO A 544 -1.14 -9.14 1.60
N ASN A 545 -1.51 -9.60 0.40
CA ASN A 545 -1.61 -11.03 0.09
C ASN A 545 -0.21 -11.66 -0.04
N ILE A 546 0.81 -10.82 -0.25
CA ILE A 546 2.18 -11.27 -0.52
C ILE A 546 3.08 -11.14 0.72
N VAL A 547 3.01 -9.99 1.41
CA VAL A 547 3.90 -9.64 2.53
C VAL A 547 3.19 -9.84 3.88
N TYR A 548 1.91 -9.50 4.01
CA TYR A 548 1.17 -9.69 5.26
C TYR A 548 0.61 -11.11 5.44
N ASP A 549 0.50 -11.90 4.37
CA ASP A 549 -0.24 -13.17 4.41
C ASP A 549 0.57 -14.34 4.99
N ARG A 550 1.91 -14.40 4.87
CA ARG A 550 2.67 -15.59 5.36
C ARG A 550 2.79 -15.73 6.88
N LEU A 551 2.69 -14.64 7.64
CA LEU A 551 2.75 -14.68 9.11
C LEU A 551 1.38 -14.93 9.76
N LYS A 552 0.29 -14.60 9.05
CA LYS A 552 -1.10 -14.71 9.52
C LYS A 552 -1.85 -15.92 8.96
N SER A 553 -1.49 -16.44 7.78
CA SER A 553 -2.16 -17.60 7.14
C SER A 553 -1.80 -18.96 7.74
N GLY A 554 -0.70 -19.07 8.49
CA GLY A 554 -0.28 -20.32 9.15
C GLY A 554 -1.20 -20.78 10.29
N GLY A 555 -2.18 -19.97 10.69
CA GLY A 555 -3.26 -20.39 11.57
C GLY A 555 -4.51 -19.62 11.18
N LYS A 556 -5.67 -20.27 11.17
CA LYS A 556 -6.97 -19.60 11.26
C LYS A 556 -7.06 -18.90 12.63
N SER A 557 -6.25 -17.86 12.83
CA SER A 557 -6.28 -17.00 13.99
C SER A 557 -7.25 -15.88 13.69
N GLU A 558 -8.33 -15.82 14.48
CA GLU A 558 -9.32 -14.75 14.46
C GLU A 558 -8.68 -13.36 14.60
N GLY A 559 -7.45 -13.22 15.13
CA GLY A 559 -6.71 -11.95 15.18
C GLY A 559 -6.30 -11.40 13.81
N ALA A 560 -6.10 -12.25 12.80
CA ALA A 560 -5.89 -11.80 11.41
C ALA A 560 -7.18 -11.17 10.83
N ILE A 561 -8.32 -11.74 11.20
CA ILE A 561 -9.67 -11.27 10.86
C ILE A 561 -9.98 -9.97 11.62
N VAL A 562 -9.54 -9.82 12.87
CA VAL A 562 -9.73 -8.58 13.66
C VAL A 562 -8.97 -7.39 13.06
N LEU A 563 -7.73 -7.56 12.61
CA LEU A 563 -6.99 -6.47 11.94
C LEU A 563 -7.51 -6.18 10.52
N ALA A 564 -8.07 -7.18 9.83
CA ALA A 564 -8.74 -7.00 8.54
C ALA A 564 -10.07 -6.24 8.69
N ASN A 565 -10.81 -6.49 9.79
CA ASN A 565 -12.07 -5.82 10.08
C ASN A 565 -11.89 -4.33 10.46
N TYR A 566 -10.83 -3.97 11.18
CA TYR A 566 -10.49 -2.56 11.44
C TYR A 566 -10.02 -1.79 10.19
N ARG A 567 -9.57 -2.48 9.12
CA ARG A 567 -9.08 -1.85 7.88
C ARG A 567 -10.12 -1.72 6.78
N ASN A 568 -11.29 -2.33 6.93
CA ASN A 568 -12.40 -2.24 5.96
C ASN A 568 -13.44 -1.19 6.35
N GLU A 569 -13.04 -0.15 7.08
CA GLU A 569 -13.94 0.97 7.34
C GLU A 569 -14.10 1.83 6.09
N ALA A 570 -15.36 2.15 5.73
CA ALA A 570 -15.62 3.02 4.61
C ALA A 570 -15.08 4.43 4.88
N PRO A 571 -14.40 5.10 3.91
CA PRO A 571 -13.91 6.46 4.08
C PRO A 571 -14.98 7.49 4.49
N SER A 572 -16.25 7.20 4.20
CA SER A 572 -17.37 8.02 4.66
C SER A 572 -17.53 8.05 6.18
N LYS A 573 -17.17 6.97 6.89
CA LYS A 573 -17.22 6.89 8.35
C LYS A 573 -16.26 7.90 8.97
N TRP A 574 -15.05 8.04 8.43
CA TRP A 574 -14.01 8.92 8.96
C TRP A 574 -14.36 10.40 8.89
N PHE A 575 -15.18 10.79 7.93
CA PHE A 575 -15.58 12.18 7.74
C PHE A 575 -16.92 12.53 8.38
N LEU A 576 -17.88 11.59 8.39
CA LEU A 576 -19.26 11.84 8.86
C LEU A 576 -19.47 11.46 10.33
N LYS A 577 -18.71 10.50 10.87
CA LYS A 577 -18.77 10.09 12.27
C LYS A 577 -17.52 10.55 13.02
N ARG A 578 -17.57 10.47 14.36
CA ARG A 578 -16.41 10.68 15.25
C ARG A 578 -15.50 9.44 15.27
N ALA A 579 -15.04 9.04 14.09
CA ALA A 579 -14.13 7.91 13.95
C ALA A 579 -12.79 8.23 14.62
N THR A 580 -12.12 7.18 15.10
CA THR A 580 -10.79 7.30 15.70
C THR A 580 -9.86 6.24 15.15
N MET A 581 -8.56 6.52 15.16
CA MET A 581 -7.53 5.55 14.83
C MET A 581 -6.47 5.55 15.93
N ARG A 582 -6.25 4.39 16.54
CA ARG A 582 -5.19 4.20 17.54
C ARG A 582 -3.82 4.17 16.85
N LEU A 583 -2.89 5.00 17.31
CA LEU A 583 -1.48 4.96 16.88
C LEU A 583 -0.62 4.19 17.88
N TRP A 584 -0.94 4.32 19.18
CA TRP A 584 -0.22 3.69 20.29
C TRP A 584 -1.12 3.64 21.52
N GLY A 585 -0.90 2.68 22.42
CA GLY A 585 -1.63 2.56 23.67
C GLY A 585 -0.99 1.56 24.64
N GLU A 586 -1.11 1.86 25.92
CA GLU A 586 -0.71 1.05 27.08
C GLU A 586 -1.95 0.78 27.96
N MET A 587 -1.95 -0.35 28.66
CA MET A 587 -3.05 -0.69 29.59
C MET A 587 -3.09 0.25 30.79
N ALA A 588 -1.97 0.89 31.14
CA ALA A 588 -1.92 1.96 32.13
C ALA A 588 -2.71 3.24 31.73
N GLY A 589 -3.40 3.23 30.59
CA GLY A 589 -4.28 4.31 30.13
C GLY A 589 -3.59 5.38 29.29
N HIS A 590 -2.27 5.27 29.07
CA HIS A 590 -1.57 6.16 28.15
C HIS A 590 -1.82 5.70 26.71
N ALA A 591 -2.49 6.53 25.92
CA ALA A 591 -2.76 6.20 24.53
C ALA A 591 -2.72 7.43 23.63
N VAL A 592 -2.42 7.17 22.36
CA VAL A 592 -2.38 8.16 21.30
C VAL A 592 -3.39 7.74 20.24
N TYR A 593 -4.38 8.60 20.04
CA TYR A 593 -5.41 8.44 19.02
C TYR A 593 -5.35 9.61 18.05
N MET A 594 -5.53 9.31 16.77
CA MET A 594 -5.90 10.32 15.80
C MET A 594 -7.41 10.54 15.88
N VAL A 595 -7.79 11.76 16.25
CA VAL A 595 -9.18 12.21 16.34
C VAL A 595 -9.28 13.56 15.66
N LEU A 596 -10.35 13.78 14.89
CA LEU A 596 -10.63 15.10 14.31
C LEU A 596 -11.26 16.01 15.37
N ASN A 597 -10.95 17.30 15.34
CA ASN A 597 -11.58 18.28 16.23
C ASN A 597 -13.09 18.35 15.90
N PRO A 598 -13.99 17.94 16.82
CA PRO A 598 -15.42 17.85 16.53
C PRO A 598 -16.05 19.17 16.11
N ILE A 599 -15.53 20.30 16.60
CA ILE A 599 -16.02 21.64 16.25
C ILE A 599 -15.66 21.95 14.80
N VAL A 600 -14.41 21.72 14.42
CA VAL A 600 -13.93 21.92 13.04
C VAL A 600 -14.70 21.02 12.08
N GLN A 601 -14.83 19.73 12.41
CA GLN A 601 -15.57 18.75 11.61
C GLN A 601 -17.03 19.17 11.40
N ARG A 602 -17.74 19.55 12.48
CA ARG A 602 -19.17 19.97 12.40
C ARG A 602 -19.34 21.24 11.58
N ILE A 603 -18.47 22.23 11.75
CA ILE A 603 -18.54 23.47 10.97
C ILE A 603 -18.30 23.18 9.49
N MET A 604 -17.31 22.36 9.15
CA MET A 604 -17.06 21.95 7.76
C MET A 604 -18.27 21.25 7.14
N LEU A 605 -18.86 20.28 7.84
CA LEU A 605 -20.06 19.57 7.38
C LEU A 605 -21.25 20.53 7.23
N ALA A 606 -21.44 21.45 8.17
CA ALA A 606 -22.49 22.47 8.09
C ALA A 606 -22.29 23.38 6.87
N MET A 607 -21.08 23.87 6.62
CA MET A 607 -20.78 24.73 5.47
C MET A 607 -20.91 24.00 4.13
N MET A 608 -20.54 22.71 4.10
CA MET A 608 -20.74 21.87 2.93
C MET A 608 -22.24 21.67 2.65
N ALA A 609 -23.03 21.34 3.67
CA ALA A 609 -24.46 21.16 3.54
C ALA A 609 -25.20 22.45 3.14
N THR A 610 -24.82 23.60 3.70
CA THR A 610 -25.40 24.90 3.33
C THR A 610 -25.07 25.26 1.88
N TYR A 611 -23.83 25.00 1.41
CA TYR A 611 -23.47 25.24 0.03
C TYR A 611 -24.22 24.34 -0.96
N VAL A 612 -24.36 23.04 -0.66
CA VAL A 612 -25.16 22.12 -1.50
C VAL A 612 -26.64 22.50 -1.50
N GLY A 613 -27.18 22.87 -0.34
CA GLY A 613 -28.55 23.39 -0.22
C GLY A 613 -28.75 24.67 -1.02
N PHE A 614 -27.78 25.57 -0.99
CA PHE A 614 -27.78 26.78 -1.82
C PHE A 614 -27.76 26.46 -3.31
N LEU A 615 -26.86 25.59 -3.77
CA LEU A 615 -26.79 25.18 -5.18
C LEU A 615 -28.11 24.58 -5.66
N SER A 616 -28.74 23.76 -4.81
CA SER A 616 -30.04 23.13 -5.09
C SER A 616 -31.16 24.18 -5.20
N LEU A 617 -31.21 25.13 -4.27
CA LEU A 617 -32.15 26.25 -4.32
C LEU A 617 -31.92 27.12 -5.56
N HIS A 618 -30.67 27.44 -5.87
CA HIS A 618 -30.31 28.22 -7.05
C HIS A 618 -30.75 27.51 -8.34
N ALA A 619 -30.44 26.21 -8.49
CA ALA A 619 -30.87 25.42 -9.63
C ALA A 619 -32.40 25.36 -9.75
N PHE A 620 -33.11 25.23 -8.63
CA PHE A 620 -34.58 25.27 -8.60
C PHE A 620 -35.14 26.62 -9.06
N LEU A 621 -34.61 27.73 -8.55
CA LEU A 621 -35.06 29.09 -8.90
C LEU A 621 -34.75 29.45 -10.36
N VAL A 622 -33.57 29.08 -10.86
CA VAL A 622 -33.22 29.24 -12.29
C VAL A 622 -34.18 28.45 -13.17
N LYS A 623 -34.51 27.20 -12.80
CA LYS A 623 -35.49 26.39 -13.54
C LYS A 623 -36.91 26.97 -13.50
N ARG A 624 -37.26 27.69 -12.44
CA ARG A 624 -38.53 28.41 -12.29
C ARG A 624 -38.49 29.84 -12.85
N GLN A 625 -37.37 30.27 -13.43
CA GLN A 625 -37.15 31.63 -13.92
C GLN A 625 -37.42 32.72 -12.87
N MET A 626 -37.31 32.37 -11.58
CA MET A 626 -37.47 33.32 -10.48
C MET A 626 -36.09 33.86 -10.06
N LYS A 627 -36.01 35.17 -9.85
CA LYS A 627 -34.81 35.80 -9.29
C LYS A 627 -34.68 35.43 -7.81
N LEU A 628 -33.44 35.30 -7.33
CA LEU A 628 -33.17 35.00 -5.93
C LEU A 628 -33.76 36.11 -5.02
N PRO A 629 -34.43 35.78 -3.90
CA PRO A 629 -34.94 36.78 -2.96
C PRO A 629 -33.82 37.72 -2.47
N TYR A 630 -34.13 39.01 -2.31
CA TYR A 630 -33.14 40.03 -1.89
C TYR A 630 -32.46 39.70 -0.55
N ALA A 631 -33.12 39.00 0.37
CA ALA A 631 -32.52 38.54 1.63
C ALA A 631 -31.45 37.44 1.44
N LEU A 632 -31.58 36.60 0.39
CA LEU A 632 -30.59 35.59 0.00
C LEU A 632 -29.58 36.14 -1.03
N SER A 633 -29.72 37.41 -1.43
CA SER A 633 -28.84 38.13 -2.37
C SER A 633 -27.40 38.32 -1.88
N TRP A 634 -27.07 37.93 -0.65
CA TRP A 634 -25.67 37.83 -0.22
C TRP A 634 -24.90 36.77 -1.03
N LEU A 635 -25.61 35.79 -1.61
CA LEU A 635 -25.10 34.85 -2.61
C LEU A 635 -25.40 35.25 -4.05
N TYR A 636 -26.24 36.26 -4.31
CA TYR A 636 -26.54 36.76 -5.64
C TYR A 636 -26.61 38.29 -5.61
N ALA A 637 -25.48 38.89 -5.97
CA ALA A 637 -25.29 40.31 -6.20
C ALA A 637 -26.54 41.02 -6.76
N SER A 638 -27.09 41.97 -5.99
CA SER A 638 -27.78 43.14 -6.55
C SER A 638 -27.32 44.45 -5.93
N GLY A 639 -26.16 44.43 -5.25
CA GLY A 639 -25.57 45.60 -4.59
C GLY A 639 -24.10 45.45 -4.19
N MET A 640 -23.41 44.38 -4.64
CA MET A 640 -21.94 44.34 -4.68
C MET A 640 -21.55 44.27 -6.15
N ASP A 641 -20.45 44.93 -6.52
CA ASP A 641 -19.91 44.89 -7.88
C ASP A 641 -19.82 43.43 -8.36
N VAL A 642 -20.27 43.17 -9.60
CA VAL A 642 -20.29 41.83 -10.24
C VAL A 642 -18.96 41.08 -10.06
N VAL A 643 -17.87 41.84 -10.01
CA VAL A 643 -16.48 41.38 -9.80
C VAL A 643 -16.27 40.68 -8.45
N VAL A 644 -16.85 41.19 -7.35
CA VAL A 644 -16.66 40.62 -6.00
C VAL A 644 -17.36 39.26 -5.91
N HIS A 645 -18.52 39.10 -6.56
CA HIS A 645 -19.26 37.85 -6.55
C HIS A 645 -18.57 36.73 -7.35
N ASP A 646 -18.04 37.06 -8.53
CA ASP A 646 -17.29 36.10 -9.38
C ASP A 646 -16.08 35.53 -8.64
N TYR A 647 -15.39 36.38 -7.91
CA TYR A 647 -14.22 36.04 -7.12
C TYR A 647 -14.49 35.02 -5.98
N TYR A 648 -15.53 35.23 -5.17
CA TYR A 648 -15.90 34.28 -4.11
C TYR A 648 -16.36 32.96 -4.71
N THR A 649 -17.14 33.02 -5.80
CA THR A 649 -17.64 31.83 -6.49
C THR A 649 -16.51 30.94 -6.99
N LYS A 650 -15.49 31.52 -7.64
CA LYS A 650 -14.30 30.78 -8.09
C LYS A 650 -13.58 30.07 -6.95
N SER A 651 -13.39 30.77 -5.82
CA SER A 651 -12.72 30.20 -4.64
C SER A 651 -13.54 29.09 -3.99
N VAL A 652 -14.85 29.28 -3.84
CA VAL A 652 -15.76 28.27 -3.28
C VAL A 652 -15.80 27.02 -4.16
N VAL A 653 -15.90 27.18 -5.48
CA VAL A 653 -15.86 26.05 -6.44
C VAL A 653 -14.53 25.30 -6.35
N PHE A 654 -13.40 26.01 -6.25
CA PHE A 654 -12.08 25.40 -6.11
C PHE A 654 -11.97 24.54 -4.84
N TYR A 655 -12.29 25.11 -3.67
CA TYR A 655 -12.20 24.36 -2.42
C TYR A 655 -13.26 23.26 -2.29
N PHE A 656 -14.47 23.48 -2.81
CA PHE A 656 -15.53 22.46 -2.80
C PHE A 656 -15.21 21.28 -3.71
N SER A 657 -14.74 21.54 -4.94
CA SER A 657 -14.28 20.47 -5.83
C SER A 657 -13.07 19.73 -5.25
N GLY A 658 -12.12 20.44 -4.64
CA GLY A 658 -11.00 19.85 -3.90
C GLY A 658 -11.45 18.91 -2.79
N LEU A 659 -12.37 19.37 -1.93
CA LEU A 659 -12.98 18.57 -0.85
C LEU A 659 -13.66 17.31 -1.40
N LEU A 660 -14.51 17.46 -2.42
CA LEU A 660 -15.28 16.37 -3.00
C LEU A 660 -14.38 15.32 -3.65
N ILE A 661 -13.38 15.75 -4.43
CA ILE A 661 -12.42 14.85 -5.10
C ILE A 661 -11.64 14.07 -4.05
N GLN A 662 -11.07 14.74 -3.05
CA GLN A 662 -10.31 14.09 -1.98
C GLN A 662 -11.17 13.07 -1.21
N PHE A 663 -12.44 13.40 -0.92
CA PHE A 663 -13.33 12.50 -0.22
C PHE A 663 -13.83 11.33 -1.08
N SER A 664 -14.29 11.59 -2.30
CA SER A 664 -14.91 10.60 -3.18
C SER A 664 -13.89 9.65 -3.79
N CYS A 665 -12.71 10.14 -4.17
CA CYS A 665 -11.72 9.33 -4.88
C CYS A 665 -10.96 8.36 -3.96
N LEU A 666 -10.99 8.54 -2.63
CA LEU A 666 -10.42 7.57 -1.69
C LEU A 666 -11.03 6.17 -1.83
N LYS A 667 -12.28 6.06 -2.32
CA LYS A 667 -12.96 4.78 -2.55
C LYS A 667 -12.38 3.97 -3.72
N PHE A 668 -11.61 4.59 -4.61
CA PHE A 668 -11.03 3.90 -5.76
C PHE A 668 -9.67 3.27 -5.46
N PHE A 669 -9.07 3.57 -4.31
CA PHE A 669 -7.82 2.96 -3.89
C PHE A 669 -8.05 1.61 -3.18
N PRO A 670 -7.10 0.66 -3.29
CA PRO A 670 -7.16 -0.57 -2.53
C PRO A 670 -7.25 -0.31 -1.01
N SER A 671 -8.10 -1.04 -0.29
CA SER A 671 -8.40 -0.78 1.13
C SER A 671 -7.17 -0.81 2.04
N HIS A 672 -6.15 -1.60 1.71
CA HIS A 672 -4.92 -1.69 2.49
C HIS A 672 -3.97 -0.48 2.35
N MET A 673 -4.14 0.31 1.28
CA MET A 673 -3.35 1.52 1.01
C MET A 673 -3.95 2.77 1.63
N VAL A 674 -5.25 2.73 1.90
CA VAL A 674 -6.00 3.83 2.52
C VAL A 674 -6.03 3.63 4.03
N SER A 675 -5.81 4.71 4.76
CA SER A 675 -5.91 4.79 6.21
C SER A 675 -6.73 6.03 6.59
N MET A 676 -7.29 6.06 7.81
CA MET A 676 -8.02 7.23 8.32
C MET A 676 -7.27 8.57 8.12
N PRO A 677 -5.94 8.67 8.33
CA PRO A 677 -5.17 9.89 8.09
C PRO A 677 -5.27 10.47 6.67
N ASP A 678 -5.62 9.66 5.66
CA ASP A 678 -5.78 10.15 4.29
C ASP A 678 -6.96 11.14 4.14
N ILE A 679 -7.90 11.18 5.10
CA ILE A 679 -8.99 12.16 5.12
C ILE A 679 -8.48 13.59 5.37
N LEU A 680 -7.28 13.77 5.91
CA LEU A 680 -6.73 15.08 6.24
C LEU A 680 -6.57 15.99 5.01
N GLY A 681 -6.43 15.41 3.82
CA GLY A 681 -6.44 16.18 2.56
C GLY A 681 -7.79 16.86 2.34
N ALA A 682 -8.89 16.13 2.56
CA ALA A 682 -10.24 16.68 2.53
C ALA A 682 -10.45 17.73 3.65
N VAL A 683 -9.94 17.49 4.86
CA VAL A 683 -9.99 18.48 5.96
C VAL A 683 -9.29 19.80 5.57
N TYR A 684 -8.12 19.73 4.92
CA TYR A 684 -7.39 20.91 4.44
C TYR A 684 -8.22 21.76 3.47
N TYR A 685 -8.81 21.16 2.42
CA TYR A 685 -9.67 21.89 1.48
C TYR A 685 -11.00 22.33 2.13
N GLY A 686 -11.55 21.52 3.04
CA GLY A 686 -12.78 21.83 3.78
C GLY A 686 -12.64 23.04 4.71
N LEU A 687 -11.48 23.22 5.35
CA LEU A 687 -11.15 24.41 6.14
C LEU A 687 -11.05 25.67 5.28
N GLY A 688 -10.45 25.55 4.09
CA GLY A 688 -10.44 26.63 3.09
C GLY A 688 -11.86 27.03 2.67
N LEU A 689 -12.69 26.04 2.29
CA LEU A 689 -14.09 26.24 1.93
C LEU A 689 -14.87 26.96 3.05
N THR A 690 -14.76 26.44 4.27
CA THR A 690 -15.41 26.97 5.47
C THR A 690 -15.05 28.44 5.68
N SER A 691 -13.76 28.76 5.58
CA SER A 691 -13.27 30.12 5.83
C SER A 691 -13.77 31.09 4.76
N VAL A 692 -13.75 30.69 3.48
CA VAL A 692 -14.25 31.51 2.36
C VAL A 692 -15.76 31.75 2.47
N ILE A 693 -16.56 30.72 2.79
CA ILE A 693 -18.01 30.87 2.97
C ILE A 693 -18.30 31.78 4.17
N LEU A 694 -17.60 31.61 5.29
CA LEU A 694 -17.76 32.46 6.47
C LEU A 694 -17.43 33.92 6.16
N GLU A 695 -16.38 34.18 5.37
CA GLU A 695 -16.08 35.53 4.92
C GLU A 695 -17.21 36.12 4.07
N ALA A 696 -17.71 35.35 3.10
CA ALA A 696 -18.83 35.77 2.26
C ALA A 696 -20.10 36.08 3.08
N CYS A 697 -20.42 35.26 4.09
CA CYS A 697 -21.55 35.48 5.00
C CYS A 697 -21.37 36.73 5.88
N THR A 698 -20.16 36.94 6.38
CA THR A 698 -19.89 37.98 7.39
C THR A 698 -19.42 39.31 6.81
N CYS A 699 -19.21 39.40 5.49
CA CYS A 699 -18.69 40.61 4.83
C CYS A 699 -19.56 41.85 5.04
N ARG A 700 -20.89 41.68 5.21
CA ARG A 700 -21.85 42.77 5.46
C ARG A 700 -22.02 43.12 6.93
N LEU A 701 -21.50 42.29 7.84
CA LEU A 701 -21.57 42.59 9.27
C LEU A 701 -20.58 43.70 9.64
N PRO A 702 -20.92 44.54 10.63
CA PRO A 702 -19.96 45.48 11.20
C PRO A 702 -18.67 44.77 11.63
N SER A 703 -17.54 45.47 11.50
CA SER A 703 -16.20 44.90 11.74
C SER A 703 -16.06 44.27 13.13
N PHE A 704 -16.76 44.81 14.13
CA PHE A 704 -16.87 44.26 15.48
C PHE A 704 -17.47 42.84 15.46
N TRP A 705 -18.73 42.70 15.02
CA TRP A 705 -19.44 41.42 14.98
C TRP A 705 -18.72 40.38 14.12
N ARG A 706 -18.18 40.77 12.97
CA ARG A 706 -17.38 39.88 12.13
C ARG A 706 -16.18 39.32 12.89
N ARG A 707 -15.38 40.17 13.54
CA ARG A 707 -14.21 39.74 14.33
C ARG A 707 -14.61 38.86 15.50
N THR A 708 -15.70 39.21 16.20
CA THR A 708 -16.24 38.41 17.30
C THR A 708 -16.64 37.01 16.85
N CYS A 709 -17.32 36.86 15.71
CA CYS A 709 -17.66 35.56 15.15
C CYS A 709 -16.40 34.73 14.80
N LEU A 710 -15.45 35.32 14.07
CA LEU A 710 -14.24 34.62 13.63
C LEU A 710 -13.37 34.19 14.82
N TYR A 711 -13.10 35.10 15.77
CA TYR A 711 -12.30 34.78 16.95
C TYR A 711 -13.03 33.89 17.93
N GLY A 712 -14.37 33.99 18.04
CA GLY A 712 -15.19 33.07 18.82
C GLY A 712 -15.07 31.64 18.31
N LEU A 713 -15.07 31.42 16.99
CA LEU A 713 -14.85 30.09 16.41
C LEU A 713 -13.45 29.54 16.70
N VAL A 714 -12.42 30.38 16.60
CA VAL A 714 -11.05 29.99 16.97
C VAL A 714 -10.99 29.62 18.45
N PHE A 715 -11.59 30.43 19.33
CA PHE A 715 -11.61 30.19 20.78
C PHE A 715 -12.30 28.87 21.13
N LEU A 716 -13.45 28.58 20.50
CA LEU A 716 -14.12 27.29 20.65
C LEU A 716 -13.24 26.12 20.18
N SER A 717 -12.58 26.26 19.03
CA SER A 717 -11.66 25.24 18.52
C SER A 717 -10.48 25.01 19.48
N VAL A 718 -9.94 26.08 20.11
CA VAL A 718 -8.88 25.99 21.13
C VAL A 718 -9.35 25.26 22.38
N ILE A 719 -10.56 25.55 22.87
CA ILE A 719 -11.13 24.84 24.03
C ILE A 719 -11.23 23.34 23.71
N GLN A 720 -11.83 22.99 22.56
CA GLN A 720 -11.98 21.59 22.20
C GLN A 720 -10.64 20.90 21.95
N PHE A 721 -9.68 21.61 21.36
CA PHE A 721 -8.32 21.12 21.19
C PHE A 721 -7.66 20.83 22.54
N SER A 722 -7.83 21.71 23.54
CA SER A 722 -7.24 21.51 24.86
C SER A 722 -7.81 20.27 25.56
N HIS A 723 -9.12 20.05 25.47
CA HIS A 723 -9.79 18.85 25.99
C HIS A 723 -9.24 17.57 25.35
N LEU A 724 -9.10 17.54 24.01
CA LEU A 724 -8.64 16.36 23.27
C LEU A 724 -7.11 16.27 23.12
N SER A 725 -6.36 17.26 23.60
CA SER A 725 -4.91 17.36 23.40
C SER A 725 -4.15 16.17 23.97
N HIS A 726 -4.62 15.61 25.08
CA HIS A 726 -4.01 14.45 25.72
C HIS A 726 -3.99 13.22 24.78
N LEU A 727 -5.00 13.03 23.93
CA LEU A 727 -5.03 11.96 22.92
C LEU A 727 -4.04 12.20 21.78
N SER A 728 -3.71 13.45 21.47
CA SER A 728 -2.70 13.80 20.46
C SER A 728 -1.26 13.68 20.98
N TYR A 729 -1.03 13.98 22.26
CA TYR A 729 0.31 13.97 22.88
C TYR A 729 0.61 12.70 23.68
N GLY A 730 -0.39 11.93 24.09
CA GLY A 730 -0.28 10.71 24.91
C GLY A 730 0.16 10.93 26.36
N GLY A 731 0.37 12.18 26.80
CA GLY A 731 1.13 12.48 28.02
C GLY A 731 0.35 12.45 29.34
N LYS A 732 -0.93 12.07 29.34
CA LYS A 732 -1.74 11.85 30.54
C LYS A 732 -2.50 10.53 30.37
N PRO A 733 -2.65 9.72 31.43
CA PRO A 733 -3.49 8.52 31.38
C PRO A 733 -4.95 8.94 31.24
N TRP A 734 -5.72 8.10 30.56
CA TRP A 734 -7.15 8.27 30.35
C TRP A 734 -7.89 7.12 31.03
N PHE A 735 -9.03 7.43 31.65
CA PHE A 735 -9.86 6.45 32.36
C PHE A 735 -11.13 6.10 31.59
N GLN A 736 -11.73 4.96 31.93
CA GLN A 736 -12.94 4.47 31.26
C GLN A 736 -14.08 5.50 31.26
N ASN A 737 -14.37 6.13 32.42
CA ASN A 737 -15.42 7.13 32.54
C ASN A 737 -15.17 8.38 31.69
N GLU A 738 -13.92 8.83 31.57
CA GLU A 738 -13.52 9.95 30.73
C GLU A 738 -13.65 9.60 29.24
N CYS A 739 -13.40 8.34 28.87
CA CYS A 739 -13.62 7.82 27.52
C CYS A 739 -15.10 7.79 27.14
N GLU A 740 -15.95 7.28 28.03
CA GLU A 740 -17.41 7.24 27.82
C GLU A 740 -18.01 8.65 27.68
N GLN A 741 -17.51 9.60 28.47
CA GLN A 741 -17.92 11.01 28.38
C GLN A 741 -17.51 11.69 27.06
N ALA A 742 -16.40 11.27 26.44
CA ALA A 742 -15.92 11.88 25.21
C ALA A 742 -16.76 11.52 23.97
N ASP A 743 -17.57 10.45 24.02
CA ASP A 743 -18.43 10.00 22.92
C ASP A 743 -17.65 9.88 21.59
N LEU A 744 -16.57 9.11 21.66
CA LEU A 744 -15.69 8.78 20.54
C LEU A 744 -15.84 7.30 20.19
N ASP A 745 -15.57 6.95 18.93
CA ASP A 745 -15.54 5.55 18.46
C ASP A 745 -14.28 4.84 18.97
N ILE A 746 -14.22 4.60 20.28
CA ILE A 746 -13.11 3.97 21.01
C ILE A 746 -13.71 2.92 21.94
N ASP A 747 -13.06 1.75 22.02
CA ASP A 747 -13.41 0.74 23.02
C ASP A 747 -12.92 1.19 24.41
N CYS A 748 -13.82 1.79 25.18
CA CYS A 748 -13.50 2.36 26.49
C CYS A 748 -13.11 1.31 27.54
N LEU A 749 -13.44 0.02 27.33
CA LEU A 749 -13.02 -1.08 28.19
C LEU A 749 -11.50 -1.34 28.14
N SER A 750 -10.81 -0.77 27.15
CA SER A 750 -9.36 -0.86 27.04
C SER A 750 -8.62 0.05 28.03
N PHE A 751 -9.32 0.97 28.70
CA PHE A 751 -8.75 1.89 29.70
C PHE A 751 -9.00 1.39 31.12
N PRO A 752 -8.10 1.73 32.06
CA PRO A 752 -8.30 1.39 33.46
C PRO A 752 -9.50 2.17 34.05
N PRO A 753 -10.19 1.60 35.05
CA PRO A 753 -11.18 2.34 35.83
C PRO A 753 -10.50 3.47 36.60
N HIS A 754 -11.27 4.50 36.97
CA HIS A 754 -10.73 5.61 37.75
C HIS A 754 -10.23 5.10 39.13
N PRO A 755 -9.15 5.65 39.73
CA PRO A 755 -8.59 5.12 40.97
C PRO A 755 -9.59 5.01 42.14
N THR A 756 -10.59 5.90 42.19
CA THR A 756 -11.67 5.84 43.19
C THR A 756 -12.65 4.68 42.94
N GLU A 757 -13.05 4.47 41.68
CA GLU A 757 -13.90 3.35 41.28
C GLU A 757 -13.17 2.01 41.48
N LEU A 758 -11.87 1.98 41.18
CA LEU A 758 -11.00 0.84 41.43
C LEU A 758 -10.98 0.47 42.92
N GLN A 759 -10.86 1.46 43.80
CA GLN A 759 -10.84 1.22 45.25
C GLN A 759 -12.16 0.63 45.75
N GLU A 760 -13.30 1.12 45.24
CA GLU A 760 -14.61 0.56 45.54
C GLU A 760 -14.78 -0.87 45.00
N LEU A 761 -14.32 -1.13 43.78
CA LEU A 761 -14.34 -2.45 43.15
C LEU A 761 -13.52 -3.48 43.95
N ILE A 762 -12.33 -3.08 44.44
CA ILE A 762 -11.47 -3.93 45.27
C ILE A 762 -12.14 -4.22 46.63
N LEU A 763 -12.79 -3.22 47.24
CA LEU A 763 -13.49 -3.38 48.51
C LEU A 763 -14.72 -4.31 48.38
N HIS A 764 -15.41 -4.28 47.24
CA HIS A 764 -16.66 -5.02 47.04
C HIS A 764 -16.45 -6.45 46.51
N ASN A 765 -15.42 -6.68 45.69
CA ASN A 765 -15.17 -7.98 45.04
C ASN A 765 -13.98 -8.76 45.63
N GLY A 766 -13.27 -8.23 46.61
CA GLY A 766 -12.05 -8.83 47.15
C GLY A 766 -10.92 -8.89 46.11
N ASN A 767 -9.89 -9.72 46.36
CA ASN A 767 -8.70 -9.84 45.49
C ASN A 767 -8.96 -10.49 44.11
N SER A 768 -10.19 -10.89 43.76
CA SER A 768 -10.49 -11.58 42.49
C SER A 768 -11.05 -10.63 41.42
N THR A 769 -10.23 -9.68 40.97
CA THR A 769 -10.53 -8.78 39.84
C THR A 769 -9.54 -9.02 38.70
N THR A 770 -9.40 -10.28 38.28
CA THR A 770 -8.50 -10.68 37.19
C THR A 770 -9.09 -10.30 35.83
N MET A 771 -8.39 -9.45 35.08
CA MET A 771 -8.69 -9.12 33.70
C MET A 771 -7.84 -9.97 32.75
N THR A 772 -8.41 -10.33 31.61
CA THR A 772 -7.70 -11.08 30.57
C THR A 772 -7.59 -10.22 29.32
N VAL A 773 -6.38 -9.93 28.89
CA VAL A 773 -6.09 -9.22 27.65
C VAL A 773 -5.41 -10.16 26.67
N TYR A 774 -5.82 -10.09 25.42
CA TYR A 774 -5.20 -10.86 24.34
C TYR A 774 -4.01 -10.11 23.79
N VAL A 775 -2.83 -10.68 23.94
CA VAL A 775 -1.56 -10.12 23.47
C VAL A 775 -1.21 -10.78 22.16
N ASP A 776 -1.10 -9.96 21.12
CA ASP A 776 -0.53 -10.39 19.85
C ASP A 776 0.99 -10.56 20.01
N LEU A 777 1.42 -11.81 20.07
CA LEU A 777 2.81 -12.23 19.94
C LEU A 777 3.04 -12.64 18.49
N VAL A 778 4.30 -12.92 18.14
CA VAL A 778 4.54 -13.41 16.80
C VAL A 778 3.89 -14.77 16.64
N ALA A 779 3.20 -14.99 15.53
CA ALA A 779 2.42 -16.19 15.21
C ALA A 779 1.14 -16.44 15.97
N THR A 780 1.04 -16.00 17.22
CA THR A 780 -0.01 -16.44 18.14
C THR A 780 -0.54 -15.27 18.97
N THR A 781 -1.84 -15.28 19.21
CA THR A 781 -2.46 -14.39 20.18
C THR A 781 -2.62 -15.16 21.47
N GLN A 782 -2.02 -14.69 22.56
CA GLN A 782 -2.05 -15.36 23.87
C GLN A 782 -2.83 -14.54 24.88
N ALA A 783 -3.64 -15.22 25.70
CA ALA A 783 -4.35 -14.58 26.80
C ALA A 783 -3.39 -14.28 27.95
N PHE A 784 -3.20 -13.00 28.28
CA PHE A 784 -2.43 -12.53 29.42
C PHE A 784 -3.40 -12.06 30.52
N LYS A 785 -3.25 -12.63 31.72
CA LYS A 785 -4.09 -12.30 32.87
C LYS A 785 -3.33 -11.39 33.82
N TYR A 786 -3.99 -10.33 34.30
CA TYR A 786 -3.45 -9.43 35.31
C TYR A 786 -4.56 -8.98 36.26
N ASN A 787 -4.19 -8.48 37.44
CA ASN A 787 -5.15 -7.94 38.40
C ASN A 787 -5.36 -6.45 38.14
N LEU A 788 -6.62 -6.01 38.24
CA LEU A 788 -6.97 -4.59 38.19
C LEU A 788 -6.16 -3.78 39.24
N GLY A 789 -5.52 -2.70 38.81
CA GLY A 789 -4.57 -1.89 39.59
C GLY A 789 -3.09 -2.22 39.38
N GLN A 790 -2.77 -3.29 38.64
CA GLN A 790 -1.39 -3.68 38.26
C GLN A 790 -1.12 -3.47 36.76
N GLU A 791 -1.83 -2.56 36.09
CA GLU A 791 -1.76 -2.34 34.64
C GLU A 791 -0.35 -1.98 34.16
N ALA A 792 0.35 -1.10 34.90
CA ALA A 792 1.71 -0.69 34.54
C ALA A 792 2.74 -1.82 34.69
N GLU A 793 2.51 -2.75 35.60
CA GLU A 793 3.34 -3.96 35.75
C GLU A 793 3.02 -4.95 34.63
N ALA A 794 1.73 -5.12 34.32
CA ALA A 794 1.26 -5.93 33.20
C ALA A 794 1.84 -5.45 31.86
N ASP A 795 1.89 -4.13 31.59
CA ASP A 795 2.51 -3.56 30.39
C ASP A 795 4.01 -3.94 30.28
N LYS A 796 4.76 -3.88 31.39
CA LYS A 796 6.17 -4.31 31.43
C LYS A 796 6.32 -5.80 31.13
N HIS A 797 5.46 -6.63 31.72
CA HIS A 797 5.47 -8.08 31.47
C HIS A 797 5.14 -8.39 30.01
N ILE A 798 4.16 -7.72 29.42
CA ILE A 798 3.83 -7.85 28.00
C ILE A 798 4.98 -7.42 27.11
N ALA A 799 5.67 -6.33 27.44
CA ALA A 799 6.85 -5.89 26.69
C ALA A 799 7.96 -6.95 26.71
N ILE A 800 8.22 -7.56 27.87
CA ILE A 800 9.19 -8.65 28.03
C ILE A 800 8.75 -9.89 27.25
N LEU A 801 7.46 -10.27 27.32
CA LEU A 801 6.90 -11.40 26.59
C LEU A 801 7.02 -11.21 25.08
N LYS A 802 6.69 -10.02 24.57
CA LYS A 802 6.88 -9.65 23.17
C LYS A 802 8.35 -9.76 22.80
N GLN A 803 9.24 -9.14 23.56
CA GLN A 803 10.69 -9.18 23.31
C GLN A 803 11.21 -10.62 23.27
N ALA A 804 10.84 -11.46 24.24
CA ALA A 804 11.25 -12.85 24.30
C ALA A 804 10.70 -13.67 23.10
N SER A 805 9.45 -13.45 22.71
CA SER A 805 8.84 -14.08 21.52
C SER A 805 9.59 -13.68 20.25
N PHE A 806 9.88 -12.40 20.07
CA PHE A 806 10.60 -11.89 18.90
C PHE A 806 12.06 -12.34 18.89
N LEU A 807 12.76 -12.37 20.03
CA LEU A 807 14.12 -12.87 20.13
C LEU A 807 14.19 -14.37 19.83
N LYS A 808 13.26 -15.16 20.37
CA LYS A 808 13.15 -16.59 20.07
C LYS A 808 12.95 -16.82 18.57
N GLU A 809 12.04 -16.07 17.95
CA GLU A 809 11.83 -16.18 16.51
C GLU A 809 13.03 -15.65 15.72
N ALA A 810 13.65 -14.54 16.11
CA ALA A 810 14.86 -14.01 15.46
C ALA A 810 16.06 -14.98 15.56
N GLN A 811 16.19 -15.72 16.65
CA GLN A 811 17.20 -16.78 16.82
C GLN A 811 16.90 -18.02 15.98
N GLN A 812 15.63 -18.37 15.85
CA GLN A 812 15.19 -19.43 14.94
C GLN A 812 15.29 -18.99 13.46
N ALA A 813 15.20 -17.70 13.21
CA ALA A 813 15.23 -17.08 11.90
C ALA A 813 16.64 -16.59 11.55
N THR A 814 17.55 -17.50 11.20
CA THR A 814 18.89 -17.14 10.70
C THR A 814 18.82 -16.65 9.25
N GLY A 815 18.72 -15.33 9.04
CA GLY A 815 18.63 -14.72 7.70
C GLY A 815 17.18 -14.58 7.19
N MET A 816 16.95 -14.85 5.89
CA MET A 816 15.68 -14.69 5.12
C MET A 816 14.38 -15.21 5.79
N TYR A 817 14.46 -15.91 6.92
CA TYR A 817 13.36 -16.47 7.71
C TYR A 817 12.52 -15.44 8.49
N ARG A 818 12.97 -14.19 8.62
CA ARG A 818 12.23 -13.15 9.36
C ARG A 818 10.81 -12.87 8.82
N PHE A 819 10.53 -13.28 7.59
CA PHE A 819 9.23 -13.13 6.92
C PHE A 819 8.69 -14.46 6.36
N HIS A 820 9.40 -15.57 6.60
CA HIS A 820 9.18 -16.86 5.94
C HIS A 820 9.29 -18.00 6.95
N ARG A 821 8.16 -18.50 7.47
CA ARG A 821 8.12 -19.72 8.31
C ARG A 821 8.26 -21.01 7.51
N VAL A 822 8.99 -21.01 6.41
CA VAL A 822 9.32 -22.30 5.80
C VAL A 822 10.45 -22.87 6.64
N VAL A 823 10.15 -23.94 7.36
CA VAL A 823 11.19 -24.69 8.06
C VAL A 823 12.12 -25.18 6.96
N GLN A 824 13.41 -24.81 7.00
CA GLN A 824 14.31 -25.39 6.02
C GLN A 824 14.34 -26.88 6.26
N THR A 825 14.02 -27.65 5.22
CA THR A 825 14.33 -29.07 5.21
C THR A 825 15.85 -29.19 5.33
N PRO A 826 16.38 -30.09 6.18
CA PRO A 826 17.81 -30.30 6.27
C PRO A 826 18.33 -30.63 4.87
N VAL A 827 19.35 -29.87 4.43
CA VAL A 827 19.95 -30.03 3.10
C VAL A 827 20.45 -31.46 2.97
N MET A 828 19.93 -32.19 1.99
CA MET A 828 20.32 -33.57 1.78
C MET A 828 21.72 -33.61 1.18
N SER A 829 22.61 -34.45 1.71
CA SER A 829 23.93 -34.65 1.08
C SER A 829 23.82 -35.60 -0.12
N PRO A 830 24.73 -35.54 -1.10
CA PRO A 830 24.76 -36.50 -2.21
C PRO A 830 24.87 -37.96 -1.73
N GLU A 831 25.59 -38.20 -0.64
CA GLU A 831 25.71 -39.54 -0.02
C GLU A 831 24.38 -40.02 0.57
N GLU A 832 23.65 -39.13 1.25
CA GLU A 832 22.33 -39.42 1.80
C GLU A 832 21.29 -39.68 0.69
N ALA A 833 21.35 -38.92 -0.39
CA ALA A 833 20.51 -39.13 -1.57
C ALA A 833 20.83 -40.49 -2.22
N GLY A 834 22.11 -40.82 -2.40
CA GLY A 834 22.54 -42.12 -2.93
C GLY A 834 22.11 -43.30 -2.05
N LYS A 835 22.22 -43.16 -0.73
CA LYS A 835 21.72 -44.15 0.23
C LYS A 835 20.20 -44.31 0.13
N TRP A 836 19.46 -43.20 0.06
CA TRP A 836 18.00 -43.25 -0.05
C TRP A 836 17.55 -43.94 -1.34
N ALA A 837 18.17 -43.62 -2.48
CA ALA A 837 17.91 -44.30 -3.74
C ALA A 837 18.16 -45.82 -3.66
N LYS A 838 19.24 -46.23 -2.99
CA LYS A 838 19.57 -47.64 -2.75
C LYS A 838 18.51 -48.33 -1.87
N ASP A 839 18.11 -47.70 -0.77
CA ASP A 839 17.09 -48.22 0.14
C ASP A 839 15.74 -48.42 -0.57
N VAL A 840 15.35 -47.48 -1.45
CA VAL A 840 14.14 -47.58 -2.27
C VAL A 840 14.23 -48.78 -3.23
N LEU A 841 15.37 -48.95 -3.89
CA LEU A 841 15.60 -50.05 -4.83
C LEU A 841 15.62 -51.42 -4.14
N GLU A 842 16.28 -51.55 -3.00
CA GLU A 842 16.29 -52.79 -2.22
C GLU A 842 14.88 -53.17 -1.77
N GLY A 843 14.11 -52.19 -1.28
CA GLY A 843 12.70 -52.40 -0.94
C GLY A 843 11.85 -52.82 -2.13
N ALA A 844 12.16 -52.34 -3.34
CA ALA A 844 11.47 -52.75 -4.57
C ALA A 844 11.76 -54.22 -4.92
N ASN A 845 13.02 -54.63 -4.85
CA ASN A 845 13.45 -56.01 -5.10
C ASN A 845 12.79 -56.99 -4.12
N GLN A 846 12.70 -56.62 -2.83
CA GLN A 846 12.01 -57.41 -1.81
C GLN A 846 10.53 -57.60 -2.15
N ARG A 847 9.82 -56.53 -2.52
CA ARG A 847 8.41 -56.61 -2.93
C ARG A 847 8.20 -57.51 -4.15
N GLN A 848 9.08 -57.46 -5.14
CA GLN A 848 9.00 -58.36 -6.30
C GLN A 848 9.22 -59.82 -5.91
N ALA A 849 10.19 -60.11 -5.04
CA ALA A 849 10.43 -61.46 -4.54
C ALA A 849 9.20 -62.00 -3.77
N GLU A 850 8.57 -61.18 -2.94
CA GLU A 850 7.33 -61.55 -2.22
C GLU A 850 6.16 -61.82 -3.18
N VAL A 851 5.98 -61.00 -4.21
CA VAL A 851 4.94 -61.22 -5.23
C VAL A 851 5.18 -62.51 -5.99
N ALA A 852 6.43 -62.77 -6.40
CA ALA A 852 6.80 -64.02 -7.07
C ALA A 852 6.51 -65.25 -6.18
N LEU A 853 6.80 -65.15 -4.88
CA LEU A 853 6.52 -66.23 -3.92
C LEU A 853 5.01 -66.47 -3.75
N LYS A 854 4.20 -65.41 -3.65
CA LYS A 854 2.73 -65.52 -3.59
C LYS A 854 2.13 -66.10 -4.87
N LEU A 855 2.65 -65.73 -6.04
CA LEU A 855 2.21 -66.30 -7.32
C LEU A 855 2.55 -67.80 -7.40
N ALA A 856 3.76 -68.18 -7.01
CA ALA A 856 4.17 -69.59 -6.95
C ALA A 856 3.29 -70.41 -5.98
N GLU A 857 2.91 -69.84 -4.84
CA GLU A 857 2.00 -70.47 -3.88
C GLU A 857 0.57 -70.61 -4.45
N GLN A 858 0.05 -69.57 -5.12
CA GLN A 858 -1.25 -69.64 -5.81
C GLN A 858 -1.26 -70.67 -6.94
N GLU A 859 -0.18 -70.77 -7.72
CA GLU A 859 -0.04 -71.80 -8.75
C GLU A 859 0.00 -73.19 -8.14
N ARG A 860 0.70 -73.38 -7.01
CA ARG A 860 0.73 -74.65 -6.28
C ARG A 860 -0.66 -75.04 -5.77
N LEU A 861 -1.42 -74.08 -5.22
CA LEU A 861 -2.80 -74.30 -4.78
C LEU A 861 -3.72 -74.65 -5.95
N LYS A 862 -3.63 -73.94 -7.08
CA LYS A 862 -4.39 -74.26 -8.30
C LYS A 862 -4.04 -75.63 -8.89
N GLN A 863 -2.78 -76.07 -8.76
CA GLN A 863 -2.37 -77.41 -9.17
C GLN A 863 -2.93 -78.48 -8.23
N GLN A 864 -2.99 -78.22 -6.92
CA GLN A 864 -3.62 -79.13 -5.95
C GLN A 864 -5.14 -79.23 -6.17
N GLU A 865 -5.84 -78.12 -6.44
CA GLU A 865 -7.27 -78.12 -6.78
C GLU A 865 -7.60 -78.82 -8.10
N LYS A 866 -6.65 -78.89 -9.05
CA LYS A 866 -6.83 -79.67 -10.29
C LYS A 866 -6.57 -81.17 -10.12
N GLN A 867 -5.95 -81.59 -9.01
CA GLN A 867 -5.63 -82.99 -8.71
C GLN A 867 -6.68 -83.66 -7.80
N THR A 868 -7.53 -82.87 -7.13
CA THR A 868 -8.75 -83.29 -6.43
C THR A 868 -9.97 -83.17 -7.34
#